data_AF-A0AAW0B7M5-F1
#
_entry.id   AF-A0AAW0B7M5-F1
#
_cell.length_a   1.000
_cell.length_b   1.000
_cell.length_c   1.000
_cell.angle_alpha   90.00
_cell.angle_beta   90.00
_cell.angle_gamma   90.00
#
_symmetry.space_group_name_H-M   'P 1'
#
loop_
_entity.id
_entity.type
_entity.pdbx_description
1 polymer ?
#
loop_
_entity_poly.entity_id
_entity_poly.type
_entity_poly.pdbx_seq_one_letter_code
_entity_poly.pdbx_strand_id
1 'polypeptide(L)'
;MSSVSLPDEIISEILAPTLKISDELFSDTSEVSPFATYSGDSPTSTCLVVCKAWLRVATPLLYNTVPIRSKAQAKALSVALSGNKELGQFIKKLRVEGGYGPLMYTILQYAPNITDILLSLQLYSADDTTGLCNGLKLISPTRLILWNGQLEYNFRDNKMISQLMNTICQCIPEWDRLCIFDCPFPTSTPRVAKLFLHLAKAKRLRTLVLPRPRAVHWAYEKLKSCPLEVIQVKPWKGIWIGVGGVDERSYETSPVIMALVRYMDRRPHVPATSIITPSLNPSFVPLANVPDGIKDKILGLILYFAMPDKEAACAAGFSTNRETSPRLSLLLVSKVFHRLALPHYYAHVTITHFIDAACFISILEKYLTVAPGVRSLTFCSIYPEGDYPELESAPDGEDWASIMLAQTTGLLRFGGGGRDAPEHAVGNFEQFGTIETSVYYPFSPPGTVICWEAFERLAKAAGSALLEFSAPLRAEKPVSATIFNEFPMLQKLNWTSDIIFGDSECTSVDALANMNELWVTKASSSFLSLLTQMKLPSLRRLVYLTSECPNSFLEVHGAKLAELVIFVDQADTLKSKIYTLCPNLSSISIYGSALTQDKIQTVQDICPREMVKSLRKIILDFDQFDRYAATAPSNIGAWDTFFRNFMYQRDFNPDELQVKCFSWPTNERDIKKSEWVRWAEALAHGGLTVTDKAGTKWKPRLQ
;
A
#
# COMPACT_ATOMS: atom_id res chain seq x y z
N MET A 1 -32.21 36.76 -27.99
CA MET A 1 -32.49 35.96 -26.77
C MET A 1 -31.35 36.22 -25.81
N SER A 2 -31.60 36.94 -24.71
CA SER A 2 -30.62 37.13 -23.64
C SER A 2 -30.33 35.77 -23.02
N SER A 3 -29.19 35.17 -23.35
CA SER A 3 -28.75 33.92 -22.73
C SER A 3 -28.69 34.14 -21.23
N VAL A 4 -29.49 33.38 -20.48
CA VAL A 4 -29.46 33.37 -19.01
C VAL A 4 -28.08 32.87 -18.61
N SER A 5 -27.16 33.79 -18.31
CA SER A 5 -25.83 33.44 -17.82
C SER A 5 -25.95 33.03 -16.35
N LEU A 6 -25.42 31.86 -16.00
CA LEU A 6 -25.30 31.48 -14.60
C LEU A 6 -24.48 32.54 -13.84
N PRO A 7 -24.85 32.88 -12.60
CA PRO A 7 -24.02 33.71 -11.72
C PRO A 7 -22.64 33.09 -11.51
N ASP A 8 -21.63 33.92 -11.30
CA ASP A 8 -20.23 33.48 -11.17
C ASP A 8 -20.03 32.57 -9.96
N GLU A 9 -20.79 32.77 -8.89
CA GLU A 9 -20.77 31.97 -7.68
C GLU A 9 -21.18 30.52 -7.99
N ILE A 10 -22.22 30.35 -8.80
CA ILE A 10 -22.71 29.03 -9.22
C ILE A 10 -21.69 28.37 -10.15
N ILE A 11 -21.10 29.11 -11.09
CA ILE A 11 -20.03 28.60 -11.95
C ILE A 11 -18.82 28.19 -11.09
N SER A 12 -18.48 28.97 -10.07
CA SER A 12 -17.37 28.69 -9.15
C SER A 12 -17.60 27.40 -8.35
N GLU A 13 -18.79 27.21 -7.80
CA GLU A 13 -19.17 25.97 -7.09
C GLU A 13 -19.16 24.75 -8.01
N ILE A 14 -19.63 24.89 -9.26
CA ILE A 14 -19.58 23.80 -10.26
C ILE A 14 -18.14 23.42 -10.59
N LEU A 15 -17.26 24.41 -10.74
CA LEU A 15 -15.87 24.21 -11.15
C LEU A 15 -14.94 23.81 -10.00
N ALA A 16 -15.30 24.16 -8.76
CA ALA A 16 -14.45 23.98 -7.59
C ALA A 16 -13.98 22.53 -7.38
N PRO A 17 -14.83 21.48 -7.48
CA PRO A 17 -14.39 20.09 -7.29
C PRO A 17 -13.33 19.64 -8.29
N THR A 18 -13.33 20.20 -9.50
CA THR A 18 -12.40 19.83 -10.58
C THR A 18 -11.11 20.67 -10.55
N LEU A 19 -11.21 21.94 -10.18
CA LEU A 19 -10.09 22.89 -10.27
C LEU A 19 -9.38 23.15 -8.94
N LYS A 20 -10.06 23.02 -7.79
CA LYS A 20 -9.45 23.26 -6.48
C LYS A 20 -8.68 22.03 -6.01
N ILE A 21 -7.45 22.24 -5.60
CA ILE A 21 -6.65 21.27 -4.85
C ILE A 21 -6.95 21.47 -3.37
N SER A 22 -7.39 20.42 -2.67
CA SER A 22 -7.65 20.48 -1.23
C SER A 22 -6.36 20.77 -0.44
N ASP A 23 -6.49 21.31 0.78
CA ASP A 23 -5.30 21.60 1.61
C ASP A 23 -4.56 20.32 1.99
N GLU A 24 -5.28 19.22 2.16
CA GLU A 24 -4.76 17.90 2.47
C GLU A 24 -3.89 17.37 1.33
N LEU A 25 -4.37 17.46 0.08
CA LEU A 25 -3.58 17.08 -1.10
C LEU A 25 -2.38 18.00 -1.29
N PHE A 26 -2.55 19.31 -1.08
CA PHE A 26 -1.45 20.27 -1.16
C PHE A 26 -0.35 19.96 -0.12
N SER A 27 -0.74 19.68 1.12
CA SER A 27 0.15 19.43 2.26
C SER A 27 0.53 17.96 2.44
N ASP A 28 0.13 17.06 1.53
CA ASP A 28 0.50 15.66 1.61
C ASP A 28 2.01 15.50 1.40
N THR A 29 2.68 15.09 2.48
CA THR A 29 4.12 14.82 2.56
C THR A 29 4.43 13.31 2.50
N SER A 30 3.53 12.49 1.95
CA SER A 30 3.77 11.07 1.71
C SER A 30 4.96 10.84 0.77
N GLU A 31 5.45 9.60 0.73
CA GLU A 31 6.62 9.22 -0.06
C GLU A 31 6.44 9.51 -1.55
N VAL A 32 5.23 9.24 -2.06
CA VAL A 32 4.83 9.53 -3.43
C VAL A 32 3.94 10.76 -3.41
N SER A 33 4.38 11.83 -4.08
CA SER A 33 3.54 13.02 -4.25
C SER A 33 2.16 12.63 -4.79
N PRO A 34 1.04 13.15 -4.24
CA PRO A 34 -0.29 12.85 -4.75
C PRO A 34 -0.49 13.39 -6.18
N PHE A 35 0.41 14.25 -6.64
CA PHE A 35 0.42 14.79 -8.00
C PHE A 35 1.31 13.96 -8.95
N ALA A 36 1.96 12.89 -8.45
CA ALA A 36 2.81 11.97 -9.23
C ALA A 36 2.04 11.09 -10.19
N THR A 37 0.85 10.68 -9.79
CA THR A 37 -0.06 9.89 -10.59
C THR A 37 -0.99 10.84 -11.34
N TYR A 38 -0.93 10.80 -12.68
CA TYR A 38 -1.98 11.39 -13.51
C TYR A 38 -3.20 10.46 -13.39
N SER A 39 -4.02 10.65 -12.35
CA SER A 39 -5.20 9.82 -12.09
C SER A 39 -6.51 10.40 -12.65
N GLY A 40 -6.47 11.52 -13.36
CA GLY A 40 -7.66 12.15 -13.95
C GLY A 40 -7.73 11.95 -15.46
N ASP A 41 -8.84 11.35 -15.94
CA ASP A 41 -9.19 11.18 -17.36
C ASP A 41 -9.52 12.51 -18.08
N SER A 42 -9.35 13.67 -17.45
CA SER A 42 -9.60 14.96 -18.09
C SER A 42 -8.61 16.05 -17.64
N PRO A 43 -7.94 16.74 -18.57
CA PRO A 43 -7.09 17.88 -18.25
C PRO A 43 -7.94 19.01 -17.65
N THR A 44 -7.54 19.54 -16.49
CA THR A 44 -8.21 20.69 -15.83
C THR A 44 -8.27 21.95 -16.69
N SER A 45 -7.38 22.07 -17.68
CA SER A 45 -7.36 23.16 -18.65
C SER A 45 -8.57 23.16 -19.61
N THR A 46 -9.27 22.04 -19.77
CA THR A 46 -10.45 21.96 -20.65
C THR A 46 -11.61 22.83 -20.15
N CYS A 47 -11.73 23.05 -18.84
CA CYS A 47 -12.73 23.96 -18.26
C CYS A 47 -12.51 25.42 -18.70
N LEU A 48 -11.28 25.81 -19.04
CA LEU A 48 -10.96 27.19 -19.43
C LEU A 48 -11.46 27.55 -20.84
N VAL A 49 -11.67 26.57 -21.71
CA VAL A 49 -12.01 26.79 -23.13
C VAL A 49 -13.50 26.73 -23.41
N VAL A 50 -14.35 26.53 -22.39
CA VAL A 50 -15.80 26.40 -22.54
C VAL A 50 -16.45 27.72 -22.99
N CYS A 51 -16.28 28.80 -22.21
CA CYS A 51 -16.77 30.13 -22.55
C CYS A 51 -16.04 31.22 -21.75
N LYS A 52 -16.26 32.50 -22.09
CA LYS A 52 -15.61 33.64 -21.40
C LYS A 52 -15.94 33.72 -19.90
N ALA A 53 -17.17 33.37 -19.50
CA ALA A 53 -17.56 33.35 -18.09
C ALA A 53 -16.80 32.25 -17.32
N TRP A 54 -16.73 31.05 -17.89
CA TRP A 54 -15.95 29.94 -17.32
C TRP A 54 -14.47 30.30 -17.24
N LEU A 55 -13.87 30.84 -18.30
CA LEU A 55 -12.47 31.30 -18.27
C LEU A 55 -12.22 32.29 -17.11
N ARG A 56 -13.09 33.29 -16.96
CA ARG A 56 -12.97 34.32 -15.91
C ARG A 56 -13.10 33.74 -14.50
N VAL A 57 -14.04 32.83 -14.26
CA VAL A 57 -14.29 32.21 -12.94
C VAL A 57 -13.28 31.10 -12.62
N ALA A 58 -12.90 30.31 -13.62
CA ALA A 58 -11.97 29.20 -13.49
C ALA A 58 -10.52 29.65 -13.26
N THR A 59 -10.11 30.79 -13.83
CA THR A 59 -8.71 31.24 -13.77
C THR A 59 -8.24 31.44 -12.32
N PRO A 60 -8.94 32.17 -11.44
CA PRO A 60 -8.55 32.27 -10.03
C PRO A 60 -8.52 30.92 -9.30
N LEU A 61 -9.45 30.02 -9.62
CA LEU A 61 -9.52 28.68 -9.00
C LEU A 61 -8.31 27.83 -9.39
N LEU A 62 -7.96 27.82 -10.68
CA LEU A 62 -6.83 27.06 -11.22
C LEU A 62 -5.49 27.57 -10.69
N TYR A 63 -5.31 28.89 -10.61
CA TYR A 63 -4.07 29.49 -10.13
C TYR A 63 -3.97 29.54 -8.60
N ASN A 64 -5.04 29.21 -7.85
CA ASN A 64 -5.03 29.30 -6.39
C ASN A 64 -3.94 28.44 -5.74
N THR A 65 -3.82 27.20 -6.21
CA THR A 65 -2.85 26.21 -5.73
C THR A 65 -2.05 25.68 -6.90
N VAL A 66 -0.74 25.96 -6.93
CA VAL A 66 0.12 25.64 -8.07
C VAL A 66 1.21 24.63 -7.67
N PRO A 67 1.07 23.34 -8.07
CA PRO A 67 2.15 22.36 -7.95
C PRO A 67 3.09 22.42 -9.16
N ILE A 68 4.39 22.60 -8.93
CA ILE A 68 5.46 22.63 -9.95
C ILE A 68 6.37 21.42 -9.76
N ARG A 69 6.36 20.51 -10.75
CA ARG A 69 7.05 19.21 -10.71
C ARG A 69 8.02 18.98 -11.87
N SER A 70 8.15 19.97 -12.75
CA SER A 70 9.06 19.91 -13.90
C SER A 70 9.54 21.30 -14.31
N LYS A 71 10.69 21.33 -15.02
CA LYS A 71 11.24 22.55 -15.62
C LYS A 71 10.30 23.13 -16.68
N ALA A 72 9.58 22.29 -17.42
CA ALA A 72 8.59 22.72 -18.40
C ALA A 72 7.42 23.46 -17.75
N GLN A 73 6.88 22.94 -16.64
CA GLN A 73 5.85 23.64 -15.85
C GLN A 73 6.36 24.97 -15.29
N ALA A 74 7.56 24.99 -14.71
CA ALA A 74 8.17 26.22 -14.20
C ALA A 74 8.35 27.27 -15.32
N LYS A 75 8.80 26.85 -16.51
CA LYS A 75 8.97 27.72 -17.67
C LYS A 75 7.62 28.26 -18.16
N ALA A 76 6.63 27.39 -18.33
CA ALA A 76 5.29 27.78 -18.77
C ALA A 76 4.65 28.77 -17.80
N LEU A 77 4.73 28.52 -16.50
CA LEU A 77 4.22 29.43 -15.47
C LEU A 77 4.97 30.76 -15.47
N SER A 78 6.30 30.74 -15.51
CA SER A 78 7.14 31.95 -15.57
C SER A 78 6.78 32.83 -16.77
N VAL A 79 6.59 32.24 -17.95
CA VAL A 79 6.16 32.94 -19.18
C VAL A 79 4.75 33.52 -19.00
N ALA A 80 3.81 32.73 -18.48
CA ALA A 80 2.43 33.18 -18.26
C ALA A 80 2.38 34.37 -17.29
N LEU A 81 3.09 34.31 -16.17
CA LEU A 81 3.15 35.38 -15.16
C LEU A 81 3.87 36.63 -15.67
N SER A 82 4.89 36.46 -16.52
CA SER A 82 5.58 37.60 -17.14
C SER A 82 4.70 38.32 -18.17
N GLY A 83 3.89 37.57 -18.92
CA GLY A 83 2.93 38.12 -19.88
C GLY A 83 1.69 38.72 -19.23
N ASN A 84 1.24 38.17 -18.10
CA ASN A 84 0.12 38.68 -17.33
C ASN A 84 0.39 38.56 -15.82
N LYS A 85 0.82 39.67 -15.22
CA LYS A 85 1.19 39.74 -13.80
C LYS A 85 0.00 39.57 -12.85
N GLU A 86 -1.22 39.84 -13.32
CA GLU A 86 -2.43 39.69 -12.50
C GLU A 86 -2.68 38.23 -12.11
N LEU A 87 -2.29 37.29 -12.98
CA LEU A 87 -2.40 35.85 -12.69
C LEU A 87 -1.65 35.45 -11.43
N GLY A 88 -0.52 36.08 -11.16
CA GLY A 88 0.29 35.79 -9.97
C GLY A 88 -0.37 36.23 -8.67
N GLN A 89 -1.32 37.17 -8.72
CA GLN A 89 -2.07 37.62 -7.54
C GLN A 89 -3.05 36.55 -7.02
N PHE A 90 -3.47 35.64 -7.89
CA PHE A 90 -4.35 34.52 -7.54
C PHE A 90 -3.60 33.38 -6.85
N ILE A 91 -2.28 33.30 -7.01
CA ILE A 91 -1.46 32.24 -6.40
C ILE A 91 -1.39 32.46 -4.88
N LYS A 92 -2.03 31.56 -4.13
CA LYS A 92 -1.99 31.54 -2.65
C LYS A 92 -1.12 30.41 -2.13
N LYS A 93 -1.17 29.24 -2.79
CA LYS A 93 -0.42 28.06 -2.39
C LYS A 93 0.54 27.64 -3.50
N LEU A 94 1.83 27.53 -3.18
CA LEU A 94 2.87 27.12 -4.13
C LEU A 94 3.58 25.88 -3.62
N ARG A 95 3.54 24.79 -4.40
CA ARG A 95 4.24 23.53 -4.10
C ARG A 95 5.35 23.32 -5.12
N VAL A 96 6.60 23.25 -4.67
CA VAL A 96 7.79 23.16 -5.53
C VAL A 96 8.51 21.84 -5.28
N GLU A 97 8.49 20.95 -6.28
CA GLU A 97 9.09 19.62 -6.22
C GLU A 97 10.38 19.51 -7.05
N GLY A 98 11.34 20.41 -6.84
CA GLY A 98 12.62 20.42 -7.56
C GLY A 98 13.31 21.79 -7.56
N GLY A 99 14.49 21.88 -8.19
CA GLY A 99 15.21 23.15 -8.39
C GLY A 99 15.23 23.57 -9.86
N TYR A 100 14.38 24.54 -10.21
CA TYR A 100 14.15 24.97 -11.60
C TYR A 100 14.91 26.24 -12.02
N GLY A 101 15.98 26.58 -11.29
CA GLY A 101 16.90 27.67 -11.60
C GLY A 101 16.24 29.05 -11.59
N PRO A 102 16.68 29.98 -12.45
CA PRO A 102 16.20 31.37 -12.47
C PRO A 102 14.70 31.55 -12.66
N LEU A 103 14.00 30.57 -13.25
CA LEU A 103 12.54 30.63 -13.48
C LEU A 103 11.77 30.82 -12.17
N MET A 104 12.26 30.23 -11.07
CA MET A 104 11.62 30.36 -9.75
C MET A 104 11.68 31.76 -9.19
N TYR A 105 12.72 32.55 -9.53
CA TYR A 105 12.79 33.95 -9.12
C TYR A 105 11.64 34.75 -9.74
N THR A 106 11.44 34.59 -11.05
CA THR A 106 10.35 35.26 -11.79
C THR A 106 8.97 34.87 -11.24
N ILE A 107 8.75 33.59 -10.94
CA ILE A 107 7.48 33.11 -10.38
C ILE A 107 7.22 33.78 -9.02
N LEU A 108 8.19 33.75 -8.12
CA LEU A 108 8.04 34.33 -6.78
C LEU A 108 7.94 35.86 -6.79
N GLN A 109 8.60 36.51 -7.75
CA GLN A 109 8.50 37.96 -7.97
C GLN A 109 7.07 38.38 -8.37
N TYR A 110 6.39 37.59 -9.18
CA TYR A 110 5.02 37.90 -9.65
C TYR A 110 3.92 37.31 -8.76
N ALA A 111 4.26 36.49 -7.76
CA ALA A 111 3.32 35.88 -6.83
C ALA A 111 3.50 36.38 -5.38
N PRO A 112 3.32 37.69 -5.10
CA PRO A 112 3.54 38.25 -3.77
C PRO A 112 2.52 37.75 -2.72
N ASN A 113 1.42 37.17 -3.17
CA ASN A 113 0.30 36.73 -2.35
C ASN A 113 0.40 35.29 -1.84
N ILE A 114 1.55 34.64 -2.00
CA ILE A 114 1.77 33.29 -1.48
C ILE A 114 1.65 33.29 0.05
N THR A 115 0.66 32.57 0.54
CA THR A 115 0.42 32.32 1.98
C THR A 115 1.00 30.99 2.41
N ASP A 116 1.00 29.99 1.53
CA ASP A 116 1.44 28.64 1.84
C ASP A 116 2.50 28.20 0.82
N ILE A 117 3.66 27.80 1.32
CA ILE A 117 4.73 27.27 0.47
C ILE A 117 5.15 25.88 0.92
N LEU A 118 5.15 24.94 -0.01
CA LEU A 118 5.70 23.60 0.18
C LEU A 118 6.97 23.47 -0.66
N LEU A 119 8.08 23.14 0.00
CA LEU A 119 9.38 22.93 -0.64
C LEU A 119 9.82 21.47 -0.49
N SER A 120 10.00 20.79 -1.62
CA SER A 120 10.67 19.49 -1.63
C SER A 120 12.17 19.66 -1.43
N LEU A 121 12.71 18.88 -0.51
CA LEU A 121 14.15 18.72 -0.29
C LEU A 121 14.72 17.54 -1.06
N GLN A 122 13.92 16.88 -1.92
CA GLN A 122 14.39 15.88 -2.87
C GLN A 122 15.11 16.55 -4.06
N LEU A 123 16.10 17.39 -3.75
CA LEU A 123 16.90 18.07 -4.75
C LEU A 123 18.09 17.22 -5.15
N TYR A 124 18.39 17.28 -6.42
CA TYR A 124 19.47 16.57 -7.05
C TYR A 124 20.67 17.49 -7.32
N SER A 125 21.85 16.90 -7.53
CA SER A 125 23.06 17.67 -7.86
C SER A 125 23.00 18.45 -9.18
N ALA A 126 22.09 18.08 -10.09
CA ALA A 126 21.87 18.79 -11.35
C ALA A 126 20.77 19.85 -11.28
N ASP A 127 20.03 19.89 -10.18
CA ASP A 127 19.03 20.93 -9.96
C ASP A 127 19.74 22.26 -9.69
N ASP A 128 19.02 23.35 -9.93
CA ASP A 128 19.50 24.70 -9.66
C ASP A 128 18.51 25.40 -8.71
N THR A 129 18.97 25.71 -7.50
CA THR A 129 18.16 26.40 -6.49
C THR A 129 18.35 27.91 -6.46
N THR A 130 19.20 28.48 -7.33
CA THR A 130 19.56 29.92 -7.29
C THR A 130 18.34 30.83 -7.37
N GLY A 131 17.44 30.61 -8.33
CA GLY A 131 16.22 31.43 -8.46
C GLY A 131 15.26 31.26 -7.30
N LEU A 132 15.18 30.04 -6.72
CA LEU A 132 14.38 29.79 -5.52
C LEU A 132 14.97 30.54 -4.31
N CYS A 133 16.28 30.45 -4.08
CA CYS A 133 16.96 31.16 -3.00
C CYS A 133 16.80 32.69 -3.11
N ASN A 134 16.87 33.24 -4.32
CA ASN A 134 16.68 34.68 -4.52
C ASN A 134 15.21 35.09 -4.36
N GLY A 135 14.27 34.28 -4.87
CA GLY A 135 12.85 34.60 -4.83
C GLY A 135 12.21 34.43 -3.46
N LEU A 136 12.71 33.53 -2.61
CA LEU A 136 12.17 33.33 -1.25
C LEU A 136 12.25 34.59 -0.37
N LYS A 137 13.18 35.50 -0.67
CA LYS A 137 13.34 36.80 0.00
C LYS A 137 12.25 37.81 -0.39
N LEU A 138 11.50 37.55 -1.47
CA LEU A 138 10.46 38.45 -1.99
C LEU A 138 9.08 38.16 -1.42
N ILE A 139 8.93 37.06 -0.66
CA ILE A 139 7.65 36.63 -0.08
C ILE A 139 7.77 36.52 1.44
N SER A 140 6.63 36.51 2.12
CA SER A 140 6.52 36.25 3.55
C SER A 140 5.37 35.27 3.79
N PRO A 141 5.57 33.95 3.64
CA PRO A 141 4.49 32.98 3.76
C PRO A 141 3.97 32.88 5.20
N THR A 142 2.70 32.52 5.34
CA THR A 142 2.07 32.19 6.63
C THR A 142 2.37 30.76 7.07
N ARG A 143 2.47 29.83 6.10
CA ARG A 143 2.77 28.43 6.32
C ARG A 143 3.96 27.98 5.47
N LEU A 144 4.96 27.39 6.12
CA LEU A 144 6.07 26.68 5.47
C LEU A 144 5.92 25.18 5.70
N ILE A 145 5.88 24.41 4.62
CA ILE A 145 5.93 22.95 4.63
C ILE A 145 7.23 22.50 3.99
N LEU A 146 8.03 21.74 4.72
CA LEU A 146 9.18 21.06 4.12
C LEU A 146 8.80 19.61 3.85
N TRP A 147 9.14 19.11 2.68
CA TRP A 147 8.90 17.72 2.30
C TRP A 147 10.22 17.04 1.99
N ASN A 148 10.44 15.87 2.58
CA ASN A 148 11.56 15.00 2.27
C ASN A 148 10.99 13.63 1.96
N GLY A 149 10.64 13.36 0.69
CA GLY A 149 9.92 12.15 0.32
C GLY A 149 10.72 10.83 0.38
N GLN A 150 11.89 10.80 1.05
CA GLN A 150 12.60 9.55 1.35
C GLN A 150 12.42 9.19 2.84
N LEU A 151 12.42 7.88 3.12
CA LEU A 151 12.48 7.34 4.48
C LEU A 151 13.64 7.98 5.28
N GLU A 152 13.42 8.12 6.58
CA GLU A 152 14.20 8.91 7.55
C GLU A 152 15.73 8.73 7.50
N TYR A 153 16.18 7.60 7.00
CA TYR A 153 17.59 7.21 7.02
C TYR A 153 18.40 7.80 5.85
N ASN A 154 17.73 8.38 4.86
CA ASN A 154 18.39 8.82 3.62
C ASN A 154 18.29 10.33 3.41
N PHE A 155 18.80 11.10 4.37
CA PHE A 155 19.05 12.53 4.15
C PHE A 155 20.16 12.69 3.12
N ARG A 156 19.77 12.93 1.87
CA ARG A 156 20.72 13.39 0.87
C ARG A 156 21.27 14.73 1.34
N ASP A 157 22.59 14.80 1.48
CA ASP A 157 23.29 16.06 1.58
C ASP A 157 23.93 16.36 0.24
N ASN A 158 23.54 17.48 -0.35
CA ASN A 158 24.24 18.03 -1.50
C ASN A 158 24.24 19.55 -1.40
N LYS A 159 25.09 20.17 -2.22
CA LYS A 159 25.28 21.62 -2.25
C LYS A 159 23.96 22.37 -2.44
N MET A 160 23.05 21.87 -3.28
CA MET A 160 21.77 22.54 -3.58
C MET A 160 20.82 22.53 -2.37
N ILE A 161 20.71 21.40 -1.67
CA ILE A 161 19.92 21.29 -0.44
C ILE A 161 20.52 22.18 0.65
N SER A 162 21.84 22.11 0.84
CA SER A 162 22.53 22.95 1.82
C SER A 162 22.37 24.45 1.53
N GLN A 163 22.45 24.85 0.27
CA GLN A 163 22.21 26.24 -0.17
C GLN A 163 20.75 26.66 0.12
N LEU A 164 19.76 25.85 -0.29
CA LEU A 164 18.35 26.15 -0.05
C LEU A 164 18.04 26.25 1.45
N MET A 165 18.52 25.29 2.25
CA MET A 165 18.31 25.28 3.70
C MET A 165 18.95 26.47 4.40
N ASN A 166 20.16 26.88 3.98
CA ASN A 166 20.79 28.09 4.48
C ASN A 166 19.97 29.33 4.13
N THR A 167 19.44 29.42 2.91
CA THR A 167 18.58 30.54 2.51
C THR A 167 17.27 30.55 3.29
N ILE A 168 16.62 29.41 3.49
CA ILE A 168 15.41 29.31 4.32
C ILE A 168 15.71 29.80 5.75
N CYS A 169 16.83 29.37 6.35
CA CYS A 169 17.24 29.86 7.68
C CYS A 169 17.42 31.38 7.71
N GLN A 170 17.94 31.98 6.64
CA GLN A 170 18.12 33.43 6.54
C GLN A 170 16.80 34.18 6.36
N CYS A 171 15.84 33.61 5.61
CA CYS A 171 14.56 34.27 5.34
C CYS A 171 13.58 34.17 6.52
N ILE A 172 13.62 33.09 7.31
CA ILE A 172 12.67 32.85 8.41
C ILE A 172 12.57 34.04 9.40
N PRO A 173 13.67 34.66 9.87
CA PRO A 173 13.59 35.84 10.72
C PRO A 173 12.94 37.07 10.06
N GLU A 174 12.97 37.15 8.73
CA GLU A 174 12.40 38.25 7.93
C GLU A 174 10.93 38.00 7.57
N TRP A 175 10.48 36.74 7.59
CA TRP A 175 9.10 36.36 7.32
C TRP A 175 8.19 36.68 8.50
N ASP A 176 7.73 37.92 8.52
CA ASP A 176 6.82 38.42 9.52
C ASP A 176 5.52 37.59 9.60
N ARG A 177 4.99 37.02 8.51
CA ARG A 177 3.71 36.29 8.55
C ARG A 177 3.81 34.83 8.98
N LEU A 178 5.01 34.25 9.14
CA LEU A 178 5.18 32.82 9.38
C LEU A 178 4.63 32.41 10.76
N CYS A 179 3.52 31.66 10.77
CA CYS A 179 2.89 31.15 11.99
C CYS A 179 2.71 29.63 12.03
N ILE A 180 2.83 28.94 10.89
CA ILE A 180 2.72 27.48 10.78
C ILE A 180 3.99 26.91 10.16
N PHE A 181 4.60 25.93 10.83
CA PHE A 181 5.74 25.17 10.29
C PHE A 181 5.44 23.68 10.32
N ASP A 182 5.53 23.04 9.16
CA ASP A 182 5.32 21.61 8.98
C ASP A 182 6.66 20.92 8.68
N CYS A 183 7.12 20.18 9.67
CA CYS A 183 8.45 19.59 9.72
C CYS A 183 8.40 18.14 9.21
N PRO A 184 9.20 17.77 8.18
CA PRO A 184 9.29 16.39 7.72
C PRO A 184 10.26 15.56 8.57
N PHE A 185 10.95 16.18 9.53
CA PHE A 185 12.09 15.58 10.20
C PHE A 185 11.68 14.92 11.52
N PRO A 186 11.98 13.63 11.70
CA PRO A 186 11.68 12.89 12.93
C PRO A 186 12.69 13.11 14.05
N THR A 187 13.90 13.58 13.71
CA THR A 187 15.06 13.59 14.60
C THR A 187 15.91 14.85 14.43
N SER A 188 16.72 15.12 15.45
CA SER A 188 17.64 16.25 15.53
C SER A 188 18.90 16.02 14.69
N THR A 189 18.84 16.24 13.38
CA THR A 189 20.08 16.38 12.60
C THR A 189 20.67 17.80 12.79
N PRO A 190 21.99 18.02 12.60
CA PRO A 190 22.59 19.35 12.75
C PRO A 190 21.93 20.42 11.89
N ARG A 191 21.51 20.05 10.68
CA ARG A 191 20.76 20.91 9.74
C ARG A 191 19.41 21.33 10.30
N VAL A 192 18.66 20.38 10.85
CA VAL A 192 17.33 20.64 11.41
C VAL A 192 17.46 21.45 12.70
N ALA A 193 18.46 21.15 13.54
CA ALA A 193 18.77 21.98 14.71
C ALA A 193 19.05 23.44 14.31
N LYS A 194 19.84 23.68 13.25
CA LYS A 194 20.09 25.03 12.72
C LYS A 194 18.82 25.73 12.26
N LEU A 195 17.91 25.00 11.59
CA LEU A 195 16.62 25.54 11.17
C LEU A 195 15.77 25.96 12.38
N PHE A 196 15.65 25.11 13.39
CA PHE A 196 14.88 25.39 14.61
C PHE A 196 15.43 26.59 15.40
N LEU A 197 16.77 26.79 15.40
CA LEU A 197 17.37 27.99 15.97
C LEU A 197 16.93 29.29 15.25
N HIS A 198 16.67 29.24 13.94
CA HIS A 198 16.17 30.40 13.18
C HIS A 198 14.66 30.56 13.35
N LEU A 199 13.89 29.46 13.41
CA LEU A 199 12.46 29.49 13.74
C LEU A 199 12.21 30.14 15.11
N ALA A 200 13.04 29.84 16.11
CA ALA A 200 12.97 30.47 17.43
C ALA A 200 13.12 32.01 17.39
N LYS A 201 13.83 32.54 16.38
CA LYS A 201 14.00 33.99 16.19
C LYS A 201 12.78 34.67 15.57
N ALA A 202 11.96 33.94 14.81
CA ALA A 202 10.75 34.50 14.20
C ALA A 202 9.73 34.92 15.27
N LYS A 203 9.73 34.28 16.46
CA LYS A 203 8.90 34.60 17.64
C LYS A 203 7.38 34.71 17.38
N ARG A 204 6.89 34.20 16.24
CA ARG A 204 5.48 34.26 15.82
C ARG A 204 4.89 32.89 15.50
N LEU A 205 5.70 31.83 15.59
CA LEU A 205 5.27 30.47 15.31
C LEU A 205 4.24 30.02 16.36
N ARG A 206 3.05 29.63 15.89
CA ARG A 206 1.91 29.20 16.72
C ARG A 206 1.62 27.72 16.55
N THR A 207 1.74 27.21 15.33
CA THR A 207 1.47 25.81 15.02
C THR A 207 2.73 25.14 14.51
N LEU A 208 3.10 24.05 15.16
CA LEU A 208 4.17 23.17 14.73
C LEU A 208 3.58 21.82 14.35
N VAL A 209 3.85 21.33 13.15
CA VAL A 209 3.43 19.99 12.70
C VAL A 209 4.66 19.09 12.65
N LEU A 210 4.58 17.93 13.30
CA LEU A 210 5.67 16.96 13.43
C LEU A 210 5.22 15.59 12.93
N PRO A 211 6.15 14.76 12.41
CA PRO A 211 5.80 13.45 11.87
C PRO A 211 5.70 12.38 12.97
N ARG A 212 6.21 12.65 14.19
CA ARG A 212 6.29 11.67 15.28
C ARG A 212 6.15 12.28 16.67
N PRO A 213 5.57 11.55 17.64
CA PRO A 213 5.50 11.97 19.04
C PRO A 213 6.88 12.23 19.67
N ARG A 214 7.87 11.37 19.38
CA ARG A 214 9.24 11.50 19.91
C ARG A 214 9.92 12.84 19.57
N ALA A 215 9.53 13.49 18.47
CA ALA A 215 10.10 14.77 18.06
C ALA A 215 9.56 15.95 18.88
N VAL A 216 8.41 15.79 19.55
CA VAL A 216 7.69 16.86 20.25
C VAL A 216 8.55 17.52 21.31
N HIS A 217 9.12 16.74 22.23
CA HIS A 217 9.89 17.29 23.35
C HIS A 217 11.10 18.08 22.88
N TRP A 218 11.91 17.50 21.99
CA TRP A 218 13.07 18.16 21.41
C TRP A 218 12.69 19.45 20.67
N ALA A 219 11.63 19.41 19.85
CA ALA A 219 11.18 20.55 19.08
C ALA A 219 10.65 21.69 19.98
N TYR A 220 9.87 21.34 21.00
CA TYR A 220 9.36 22.28 21.98
C TYR A 220 10.50 23.01 22.72
N GLU A 221 11.52 22.29 23.20
CA GLU A 221 12.66 22.91 23.88
C GLU A 221 13.39 23.95 23.02
N LYS A 222 13.46 23.73 21.71
CA LYS A 222 14.06 24.68 20.77
C LYS A 222 13.16 25.87 20.45
N LEU A 223 11.84 25.72 20.62
CA LEU A 223 10.84 26.71 20.21
C LEU A 223 10.05 27.30 21.38
N LYS A 224 10.41 27.02 22.63
CA LYS A 224 9.72 27.52 23.83
C LYS A 224 9.69 29.05 23.95
N SER A 225 10.52 29.77 23.19
CA SER A 225 10.47 31.23 23.07
C SER A 225 9.41 31.74 22.08
N CYS A 226 8.78 30.85 21.32
CA CYS A 226 7.69 31.17 20.41
C CYS A 226 6.33 31.00 21.12
N PRO A 227 5.30 31.74 20.70
CA PRO A 227 3.95 31.62 21.23
C PRO A 227 3.25 30.38 20.64
N LEU A 228 3.80 29.18 20.90
CA LEU A 228 3.20 27.93 20.42
C LEU A 228 1.84 27.72 21.08
N GLU A 229 0.82 27.54 20.24
CA GLU A 229 -0.56 27.23 20.64
C GLU A 229 -0.86 25.75 20.44
N VAL A 230 -0.29 25.13 19.40
CA VAL A 230 -0.56 23.74 19.03
C VAL A 230 0.69 23.06 18.47
N ILE A 231 0.97 21.83 18.92
CA ILE A 231 1.91 20.90 18.29
C ILE A 231 1.10 19.74 17.70
N GLN A 232 0.92 19.74 16.38
CA GLN A 232 0.22 18.69 15.67
C GLN A 232 1.16 17.52 15.38
N VAL A 233 0.75 16.31 15.75
CA VAL A 233 1.48 15.09 15.40
C VAL A 233 0.75 14.38 14.26
N LYS A 234 1.40 14.30 13.10
CA LYS A 234 0.85 13.62 11.93
C LYS A 234 0.86 12.10 12.13
N PRO A 235 -0.17 11.40 11.67
CA PRO A 235 -0.14 9.96 11.59
C PRO A 235 0.88 9.51 10.54
N TRP A 236 1.83 8.69 10.97
CA TRP A 236 2.85 8.13 10.08
C TRP A 236 2.21 7.17 9.06
N LYS A 237 2.22 7.51 7.76
CA LYS A 237 1.50 6.79 6.70
C LYS A 237 2.14 5.48 6.22
N GLY A 238 3.34 5.09 6.66
CA GLY A 238 4.11 4.05 5.95
C GLY A 238 4.70 2.89 6.75
N ILE A 239 4.67 2.88 8.08
CA ILE A 239 5.28 1.79 8.87
C ILE A 239 4.42 1.60 10.12
N TRP A 240 3.73 0.47 10.19
CA TRP A 240 3.19 -0.07 11.43
C TRP A 240 4.36 -0.59 12.27
N ILE A 241 5.18 0.30 12.81
CA ILE A 241 5.96 -0.10 13.98
C ILE A 241 4.89 -0.25 15.05
N GLY A 242 4.66 -1.48 15.51
CA GLY A 242 3.70 -1.79 16.56
C GLY A 242 3.72 -0.69 17.61
N VAL A 243 2.61 0.06 17.69
CA VAL A 243 2.48 1.25 18.54
C VAL A 243 2.64 0.89 20.02
N GLY A 244 2.77 -0.38 20.37
CA GLY A 244 3.02 -0.86 21.73
C GLY A 244 4.42 -0.59 22.32
N GLY A 245 5.43 -0.15 21.54
CA GLY A 245 6.81 -0.07 22.05
C GLY A 245 7.44 1.31 22.14
N VAL A 246 6.84 2.33 21.51
CA VAL A 246 7.45 3.66 21.41
C VAL A 246 6.77 4.62 22.37
N ASP A 247 7.10 4.43 23.65
CA ASP A 247 6.95 5.30 24.82
C ASP A 247 6.29 6.68 24.55
N GLU A 248 4.96 6.68 24.36
CA GLU A 248 4.15 7.90 24.49
C GLU A 248 4.41 8.59 25.84
N ARG A 249 4.88 7.84 26.84
CA ARG A 249 5.19 8.33 28.19
C ARG A 249 6.40 9.27 28.26
N SER A 250 7.27 9.30 27.24
CA SER A 250 8.50 10.11 27.29
C SER A 250 8.24 11.62 27.39
N TYR A 251 7.09 12.13 26.93
CA TYR A 251 6.69 13.54 27.07
C TYR A 251 5.48 13.76 27.98
N GLU A 252 4.88 12.69 28.54
CA GLU A 252 3.84 12.80 29.60
C GLU A 252 4.38 13.51 30.85
N THR A 253 5.69 13.60 31.01
CA THR A 253 6.36 14.30 32.11
C THR A 253 6.23 15.82 32.08
N SER A 254 5.81 16.42 30.95
CA SER A 254 5.64 17.88 30.83
C SER A 254 4.18 18.28 30.61
N PRO A 255 3.47 18.79 31.64
CA PRO A 255 2.08 19.22 31.52
C PRO A 255 1.86 20.30 30.44
N VAL A 256 2.86 21.15 30.22
CA VAL A 256 2.81 22.20 29.20
C VAL A 256 2.82 21.60 27.80
N ILE A 257 3.69 20.62 27.54
CA ILE A 257 3.74 19.95 26.24
C ILE A 257 2.43 19.20 25.98
N MET A 258 1.92 18.47 26.98
CA MET A 258 0.64 17.77 26.87
C MET A 258 -0.53 18.69 26.53
N ALA A 259 -0.55 19.90 27.09
CA ALA A 259 -1.58 20.91 26.77
C ALA A 259 -1.51 21.40 25.31
N LEU A 260 -0.32 21.39 24.69
CA LEU A 260 -0.08 21.84 23.31
C LEU A 260 -0.27 20.73 22.27
N VAL A 261 0.01 19.47 22.62
CA VAL A 261 0.00 18.37 21.65
C VAL A 261 -1.42 18.04 21.20
N ARG A 262 -1.60 17.93 19.88
CA ARG A 262 -2.82 17.43 19.23
C ARG A 262 -2.45 16.36 18.23
N TYR A 263 -3.02 15.18 18.39
CA TYR A 263 -2.92 14.16 17.36
C TYR A 263 -3.83 14.54 16.22
N MET A 264 -3.28 14.60 15.00
CA MET A 264 -4.13 14.73 13.83
C MET A 264 -4.85 13.39 13.67
N ASP A 265 -6.17 13.39 13.94
CA ASP A 265 -7.02 12.24 13.64
C ASP A 265 -6.73 11.78 12.20
N ARG A 266 -6.53 10.48 11.97
CA ARG A 266 -6.49 9.94 10.59
C ARG A 266 -7.90 9.89 10.02
N ARG A 267 -8.74 10.92 10.23
CA ARG A 267 -10.12 10.88 9.73
C ARG A 267 -10.02 10.49 8.27
N PRO A 268 -10.54 9.30 7.89
CA PRO A 268 -10.55 8.94 6.50
C PRO A 268 -11.24 10.08 5.79
N HIS A 269 -10.68 10.49 4.67
CA HIS A 269 -11.27 11.52 3.83
C HIS A 269 -12.71 11.09 3.57
N VAL A 270 -13.65 11.62 4.35
CA VAL A 270 -15.03 11.68 3.94
C VAL A 270 -14.92 12.72 2.83
N PRO A 271 -15.03 12.36 1.54
CA PRO A 271 -15.14 13.37 0.51
C PRO A 271 -16.22 14.32 1.02
N ALA A 272 -15.85 15.61 1.17
CA ALA A 272 -16.65 16.63 1.85
C ALA A 272 -18.10 16.29 1.62
N THR A 273 -18.77 15.78 2.66
CA THR A 273 -20.09 15.17 2.53
C THR A 273 -20.88 16.15 1.70
N SER A 274 -21.27 15.74 0.49
CA SER A 274 -22.20 16.51 -0.31
C SER A 274 -23.28 16.93 0.67
N ILE A 275 -23.38 18.24 0.96
CA ILE A 275 -24.32 18.75 1.96
C ILE A 275 -25.64 18.12 1.57
N ILE A 276 -26.09 17.13 2.35
CA ILE A 276 -27.30 16.39 2.02
C ILE A 276 -28.38 17.44 2.18
N THR A 277 -28.91 17.94 1.07
CA THR A 277 -29.98 18.91 1.09
C THR A 277 -31.08 18.30 1.96
N PRO A 278 -31.46 18.95 3.07
CA PRO A 278 -32.46 18.37 3.96
C PRO A 278 -33.72 18.04 3.16
N SER A 279 -34.33 16.89 3.46
CA SER A 279 -35.60 16.49 2.84
C SER A 279 -36.58 17.65 2.90
N LEU A 280 -37.20 17.99 1.77
CA LEU A 280 -38.24 19.02 1.69
C LEU A 280 -39.45 18.72 2.60
N ASN A 281 -39.57 17.47 3.07
CA ASN A 281 -40.55 17.05 4.05
C ASN A 281 -39.85 16.38 5.27
N PRO A 282 -39.78 17.04 6.43
CA PRO A 282 -39.16 16.49 7.64
C PRO A 282 -39.94 15.32 8.27
N SER A 283 -41.20 15.11 7.86
CA SER A 283 -42.06 14.03 8.35
C SER A 283 -42.09 12.80 7.44
N PHE A 284 -41.36 12.83 6.31
CA PHE A 284 -41.30 11.67 5.43
C PHE A 284 -40.56 10.52 6.11
N VAL A 285 -41.27 9.41 6.35
CA VAL A 285 -40.68 8.15 6.83
C VAL A 285 -40.57 7.20 5.63
N PRO A 286 -39.35 6.92 5.14
CA PRO A 286 -39.17 5.99 4.04
C PRO A 286 -39.81 4.63 4.35
N LEU A 287 -40.55 4.09 3.37
CA LEU A 287 -41.16 2.76 3.44
C LEU A 287 -42.22 2.58 4.56
N ALA A 288 -42.84 3.66 5.06
CA ALA A 288 -43.84 3.57 6.14
C ALA A 288 -45.04 2.67 5.82
N ASN A 289 -45.44 2.59 4.54
CA ASN A 289 -46.60 1.80 4.10
C ASN A 289 -46.23 0.41 3.54
N VAL A 290 -44.96 0.01 3.63
CA VAL A 290 -44.47 -1.27 3.10
C VAL A 290 -44.49 -2.32 4.22
N PRO A 291 -44.97 -3.57 3.97
CA PRO A 291 -44.92 -4.63 4.95
C PRO A 291 -43.48 -4.88 5.46
N ASP A 292 -43.33 -5.16 6.76
CA ASP A 292 -42.00 -5.27 7.40
C ASP A 292 -41.06 -6.24 6.71
N GLY A 293 -41.55 -7.39 6.22
CA GLY A 293 -40.71 -8.35 5.50
C GLY A 293 -40.16 -7.84 4.17
N ILE A 294 -40.91 -7.00 3.44
CA ILE A 294 -40.43 -6.37 2.20
C ILE A 294 -39.50 -5.20 2.54
N LYS A 295 -39.86 -4.41 3.57
CA LYS A 295 -39.03 -3.32 4.09
C LYS A 295 -37.67 -3.82 4.54
N ASP A 296 -37.61 -4.92 5.28
CA ASP A 296 -36.37 -5.55 5.73
C ASP A 296 -35.52 -6.05 4.57
N LYS A 297 -36.14 -6.64 3.53
CA LYS A 297 -35.42 -7.06 2.31
C LYS A 297 -34.82 -5.86 1.56
N ILE A 298 -35.59 -4.78 1.40
CA ILE A 298 -35.12 -3.56 0.73
C ILE A 298 -33.99 -2.91 1.54
N LEU A 299 -34.18 -2.72 2.85
CA LEU A 299 -33.17 -2.12 3.72
C LEU A 299 -31.93 -2.99 3.84
N GLY A 300 -32.07 -4.32 3.93
CA GLY A 300 -30.95 -5.25 3.93
C GLY A 300 -30.12 -5.15 2.64
N LEU A 301 -30.77 -5.05 1.48
CA LEU A 301 -30.07 -4.86 0.20
C LEU A 301 -29.36 -3.50 0.13
N ILE A 302 -30.00 -2.42 0.61
CA ILE A 302 -29.35 -1.10 0.70
C ILE A 302 -28.12 -1.17 1.61
N LEU A 303 -28.22 -1.82 2.77
CA LEU A 303 -27.12 -1.97 3.71
C LEU A 303 -25.99 -2.85 3.17
N TYR A 304 -26.33 -3.90 2.42
CA TYR A 304 -25.36 -4.72 1.68
C TYR A 304 -24.51 -3.88 0.73
N PHE A 305 -25.13 -3.00 -0.06
CA PHE A 305 -24.39 -2.10 -0.97
C PHE A 305 -23.67 -0.95 -0.23
N ALA A 306 -24.26 -0.43 0.85
CA ALA A 306 -23.68 0.66 1.64
C ALA A 306 -22.52 0.23 2.54
N MET A 307 -22.38 -1.07 2.82
CA MET A 307 -21.25 -1.67 3.53
C MET A 307 -20.35 -2.40 2.52
N PRO A 308 -19.68 -1.69 1.61
CA PRO A 308 -19.00 -2.27 0.45
C PRO A 308 -18.06 -3.38 0.88
N ASP A 309 -18.01 -4.48 0.13
CA ASP A 309 -17.24 -5.67 0.47
C ASP A 309 -15.80 -5.32 0.90
N LYS A 310 -15.39 -5.85 2.05
CA LYS A 310 -14.05 -5.63 2.60
C LYS A 310 -13.01 -6.25 1.67
N GLU A 311 -13.37 -7.28 0.90
CA GLU A 311 -12.46 -7.93 -0.03
C GLU A 311 -11.98 -6.99 -1.14
N ALA A 312 -12.86 -6.13 -1.68
CA ALA A 312 -12.45 -5.13 -2.65
C ALA A 312 -11.48 -4.10 -2.03
N ALA A 313 -11.72 -3.72 -0.77
CA ALA A 313 -10.85 -2.80 -0.05
C ALA A 313 -9.50 -3.45 0.35
N CYS A 314 -9.51 -4.72 0.77
CA CYS A 314 -8.33 -5.50 1.14
C CYS A 314 -7.47 -5.83 -0.09
N ALA A 315 -8.07 -6.27 -1.20
CA ALA A 315 -7.36 -6.56 -2.45
C ALA A 315 -6.68 -5.32 -3.03
N ALA A 316 -7.22 -4.13 -2.78
CA ALA A 316 -6.63 -2.87 -3.20
C ALA A 316 -5.50 -2.36 -2.29
N GLY A 317 -5.05 -3.14 -1.31
CA GLY A 317 -3.96 -2.76 -0.40
C GLY A 317 -4.30 -1.57 0.51
N PHE A 318 -5.58 -1.19 0.58
CA PHE A 318 -6.00 -0.12 1.49
C PHE A 318 -6.02 -0.66 2.91
N SER A 319 -5.02 -0.22 3.69
CA SER A 319 -4.97 -0.42 5.13
C SER A 319 -6.32 -0.09 5.77
N THR A 320 -6.94 -1.09 6.40
CA THR A 320 -8.05 -0.89 7.33
C THR A 320 -7.53 -0.12 8.54
N ASN A 321 -7.46 1.22 8.44
CA ASN A 321 -7.40 2.04 9.62
C ASN A 321 -8.59 1.64 10.50
N ARG A 322 -8.32 1.26 11.76
CA ARG A 322 -9.33 0.91 12.79
C ARG A 322 -10.30 2.08 13.06
N GLU A 323 -10.01 3.28 12.57
CA GLU A 323 -10.84 4.47 12.75
C GLU A 323 -12.19 4.30 12.05
N THR A 324 -13.22 4.08 12.87
CA THR A 324 -14.66 4.06 12.58
C THR A 324 -14.96 3.78 11.11
N SER A 325 -14.87 2.51 10.72
CA SER A 325 -15.42 2.07 9.44
C SER A 325 -16.80 2.70 9.29
N PRO A 326 -17.13 3.38 8.17
CA PRO A 326 -18.46 3.99 7.96
C PRO A 326 -19.60 2.99 8.21
N ARG A 327 -19.31 1.69 8.15
CA ARG A 327 -20.20 0.60 8.53
C ARG A 327 -20.69 0.66 9.99
N LEU A 328 -19.84 1.04 10.95
CA LEU A 328 -20.28 1.15 12.34
C LEU A 328 -21.33 2.25 12.50
N SER A 329 -21.16 3.39 11.80
CA SER A 329 -22.15 4.47 11.84
C SER A 329 -23.53 4.03 11.34
N LEU A 330 -23.57 3.14 10.34
CA LEU A 330 -24.82 2.55 9.84
C LEU A 330 -25.51 1.66 10.88
N LEU A 331 -24.76 0.89 11.67
CA LEU A 331 -25.32 0.10 12.78
C LEU A 331 -25.96 0.98 13.86
N LEU A 332 -25.48 2.22 14.02
CA LEU A 332 -25.94 3.15 15.06
C LEU A 332 -27.13 4.03 14.64
N VAL A 333 -27.62 3.89 13.40
CA VAL A 333 -28.75 4.71 12.89
C VAL A 333 -30.08 4.37 13.59
N SER A 334 -30.41 3.08 13.70
CA SER A 334 -31.66 2.62 14.31
C SER A 334 -31.58 1.14 14.69
N LYS A 335 -32.53 0.64 15.51
CA LYS A 335 -32.62 -0.79 15.84
C LYS A 335 -32.82 -1.69 14.60
N VAL A 336 -33.55 -1.21 13.60
CA VAL A 336 -33.76 -1.94 12.33
C VAL A 336 -32.44 -2.03 11.56
N PHE A 337 -31.71 -0.92 11.45
CA PHE A 337 -30.39 -0.89 10.82
C PHE A 337 -29.40 -1.79 11.57
N HIS A 338 -29.36 -1.72 12.90
CA HIS A 338 -28.54 -2.61 13.70
C HIS A 338 -28.84 -4.08 13.37
N ARG A 339 -30.09 -4.50 13.46
CA ARG A 339 -30.50 -5.89 13.19
C ARG A 339 -30.16 -6.36 11.78
N LEU A 340 -30.47 -5.55 10.76
CA LEU A 340 -30.29 -5.91 9.36
C LEU A 340 -28.84 -5.79 8.88
N ALA A 341 -28.07 -4.84 9.42
CA ALA A 341 -26.70 -4.64 9.00
C ALA A 341 -25.68 -5.47 9.78
N LEU A 342 -26.05 -6.05 10.93
CA LEU A 342 -25.15 -6.87 11.75
C LEU A 342 -24.51 -8.02 10.96
N PRO A 343 -25.25 -8.84 10.17
CA PRO A 343 -24.65 -9.90 9.37
C PRO A 343 -23.67 -9.36 8.32
N HIS A 344 -23.98 -8.20 7.71
CA HIS A 344 -23.11 -7.56 6.72
C HIS A 344 -21.85 -6.96 7.36
N TYR A 345 -21.95 -6.45 8.58
CA TYR A 345 -20.83 -5.91 9.33
C TYR A 345 -19.79 -7.00 9.66
N TYR A 346 -20.27 -8.17 10.11
CA TYR A 346 -19.46 -9.33 10.45
C TYR A 346 -19.26 -10.32 9.29
N ALA A 347 -19.68 -9.99 8.07
CA ALA A 347 -19.45 -10.87 6.92
C ALA A 347 -17.95 -11.11 6.66
N HIS A 348 -17.10 -10.13 6.98
CA HIS A 348 -15.65 -10.23 6.82
C HIS A 348 -14.94 -9.74 8.09
N VAL A 349 -14.51 -10.71 8.90
CA VAL A 349 -13.92 -10.50 10.21
C VAL A 349 -12.41 -10.58 10.11
N THR A 350 -11.73 -9.62 10.71
CA THR A 350 -10.27 -9.61 10.82
C THR A 350 -9.91 -9.57 12.29
N ILE A 351 -9.24 -10.61 12.76
CA ILE A 351 -8.74 -10.73 14.12
C ILE A 351 -7.28 -10.25 14.10
N THR A 352 -7.00 -9.15 14.79
CA THR A 352 -5.65 -8.58 14.87
C THR A 352 -4.96 -8.88 16.19
N HIS A 353 -5.73 -9.03 17.25
CA HIS A 353 -5.26 -9.35 18.60
C HIS A 353 -6.12 -10.47 19.20
N PHE A 354 -5.59 -11.15 20.22
CA PHE A 354 -6.34 -12.18 20.95
C PHE A 354 -7.66 -11.64 21.55
N ILE A 355 -7.65 -10.39 22.04
CA ILE A 355 -8.84 -9.72 22.56
C ILE A 355 -9.94 -9.60 21.48
N ASP A 356 -9.57 -9.37 20.21
CA ASP A 356 -10.55 -9.32 19.12
C ASP A 356 -11.24 -10.69 18.95
N ALA A 357 -10.49 -11.79 19.09
CA ALA A 357 -11.00 -13.14 18.97
C ALA A 357 -11.99 -13.45 20.09
N ALA A 358 -11.63 -13.15 21.34
CA ALA A 358 -12.49 -13.32 22.50
C ALA A 358 -13.79 -12.49 22.37
N CYS A 359 -13.67 -11.20 22.02
CA CYS A 359 -14.83 -10.35 21.77
C CYS A 359 -15.73 -10.91 20.66
N PHE A 360 -15.14 -11.42 19.59
CA PHE A 360 -15.89 -11.98 18.49
C PHE A 360 -16.60 -13.28 18.86
N ILE A 361 -15.98 -14.17 19.65
CA ILE A 361 -16.65 -15.35 20.21
C ILE A 361 -17.87 -14.92 21.03
N SER A 362 -17.73 -13.93 21.93
CA SER A 362 -18.86 -13.41 22.69
C SER A 362 -19.98 -12.83 21.80
N ILE A 363 -19.63 -12.27 20.63
CA ILE A 363 -20.60 -11.81 19.63
C ILE A 363 -21.33 -12.99 18.98
N LEU A 364 -20.61 -14.06 18.62
CA LEU A 364 -21.21 -15.26 18.04
C LEU A 364 -22.17 -15.96 19.02
N GLU A 365 -21.78 -16.05 20.29
CA GLU A 365 -22.62 -16.60 21.37
C GLU A 365 -23.88 -15.76 21.61
N LYS A 366 -23.73 -14.43 21.62
CA LYS A 366 -24.83 -13.50 21.85
C LYS A 366 -25.79 -13.38 20.67
N TYR A 367 -25.27 -13.48 19.45
CA TYR A 367 -26.03 -13.27 18.22
C TYR A 367 -25.84 -14.46 17.26
N LEU A 368 -26.59 -15.54 17.50
CA LEU A 368 -26.54 -16.76 16.68
C LEU A 368 -26.79 -16.52 15.18
N THR A 369 -27.47 -15.43 14.81
CA THR A 369 -27.69 -15.06 13.40
C THR A 369 -26.44 -14.52 12.70
N VAL A 370 -25.41 -14.12 13.45
CA VAL A 370 -24.14 -13.64 12.90
C VAL A 370 -23.32 -14.79 12.34
N ALA A 371 -23.25 -15.93 13.04
CA ALA A 371 -22.34 -17.01 12.70
C ALA A 371 -22.52 -17.58 11.26
N PRO A 372 -23.75 -17.84 10.78
CA PRO A 372 -23.98 -18.22 9.38
C PRO A 372 -23.72 -17.10 8.36
N GLY A 373 -23.67 -15.84 8.82
CA GLY A 373 -23.40 -14.67 8.00
C GLY A 373 -21.91 -14.37 7.80
N VAL A 374 -21.02 -14.99 8.59
CA VAL A 374 -19.57 -14.83 8.47
C VAL A 374 -19.10 -15.54 7.20
N ARG A 375 -18.61 -14.77 6.22
CA ARG A 375 -18.13 -15.27 4.92
C ARG A 375 -16.61 -15.38 4.86
N SER A 376 -15.90 -14.48 5.52
CA SER A 376 -14.44 -14.47 5.56
C SER A 376 -13.94 -14.20 6.97
N LEU A 377 -12.95 -14.98 7.40
CA LEU A 377 -12.27 -14.83 8.68
C LEU A 377 -10.76 -14.79 8.43
N THR A 378 -10.13 -13.69 8.82
CA THR A 378 -8.68 -13.46 8.62
C THR A 378 -7.97 -13.15 9.92
N PHE A 379 -6.84 -13.80 10.19
CA PHE A 379 -5.94 -13.47 11.28
C PHE A 379 -4.77 -12.64 10.77
N CYS A 380 -4.68 -11.39 11.23
CA CYS A 380 -3.46 -10.63 11.10
C CYS A 380 -2.49 -11.08 12.19
N SER A 381 -1.18 -11.07 11.87
CA SER A 381 -0.04 -11.25 12.77
C SER A 381 -0.38 -10.85 14.22
N ILE A 382 -0.80 -11.83 15.04
CA ILE A 382 -1.07 -11.63 16.47
C ILE A 382 0.30 -11.57 17.14
N TYR A 383 0.88 -10.38 17.23
CA TYR A 383 2.10 -10.20 17.99
C TYR A 383 1.83 -10.70 19.42
N PRO A 384 2.67 -11.60 19.98
CA PRO A 384 2.69 -11.79 21.41
C PRO A 384 3.09 -10.44 22.00
N GLU A 385 2.09 -9.66 22.42
CA GLU A 385 2.33 -8.40 23.10
C GLU A 385 3.20 -8.72 24.32
N GLY A 386 4.36 -8.06 24.42
CA GLY A 386 5.36 -8.34 25.45
C GLY A 386 4.75 -8.32 26.85
N ASP A 387 5.15 -9.27 27.70
CA ASP A 387 4.87 -9.37 29.13
C ASP A 387 3.56 -8.69 29.61
N TYR A 388 2.41 -9.11 29.07
CA TYR A 388 1.12 -8.85 29.71
C TYR A 388 0.81 -10.06 30.62
N PRO A 389 1.15 -10.01 31.92
CA PRO A 389 0.89 -11.12 32.86
C PRO A 389 -0.61 -11.46 33.00
N GLU A 390 -1.51 -10.57 32.57
CA GLU A 390 -2.96 -10.80 32.56
C GLU A 390 -3.39 -11.85 31.52
N LEU A 391 -2.58 -12.09 30.47
CA LEU A 391 -2.86 -13.10 29.44
C LEU A 391 -2.42 -14.52 29.81
N GLU A 392 -1.64 -14.72 30.88
CA GLU A 392 -1.31 -16.07 31.40
C GLU A 392 -2.56 -16.81 31.92
N SER A 393 -3.67 -16.08 32.14
CA SER A 393 -4.96 -16.64 32.56
C SER A 393 -5.92 -16.91 31.39
N ALA A 394 -5.57 -16.55 30.16
CA ALA A 394 -6.38 -16.92 29.01
C ALA A 394 -6.35 -18.45 28.86
N PRO A 395 -7.50 -19.11 28.66
CA PRO A 395 -7.52 -20.55 28.40
C PRO A 395 -6.51 -20.86 27.29
N ASP A 396 -5.74 -21.94 27.47
CA ASP A 396 -4.69 -22.38 26.54
C ASP A 396 -5.11 -22.03 25.11
N GLY A 397 -4.31 -21.22 24.43
CA GLY A 397 -4.68 -20.52 23.18
C GLY A 397 -5.12 -21.41 22.00
N GLU A 398 -5.31 -22.70 22.23
CA GLU A 398 -5.84 -23.71 21.32
C GLU A 398 -7.38 -23.78 21.31
N ASP A 399 -8.05 -23.38 22.39
CA ASP A 399 -9.50 -23.59 22.50
C ASP A 399 -10.32 -22.55 21.71
N TRP A 400 -9.88 -21.29 21.67
CA TRP A 400 -10.68 -20.21 21.06
C TRP A 400 -10.85 -20.37 19.55
N ALA A 401 -9.81 -20.78 18.82
CA ALA A 401 -9.89 -21.01 17.37
C ALA A 401 -10.85 -22.16 17.08
N SER A 402 -10.76 -23.22 17.89
CA SER A 402 -11.63 -24.39 17.80
C SER A 402 -13.11 -24.06 18.04
N ILE A 403 -13.42 -23.22 19.04
CA ILE A 403 -14.78 -22.76 19.35
C ILE A 403 -15.33 -21.91 18.21
N MET A 404 -14.57 -20.91 17.77
CA MET A 404 -15.02 -19.99 16.73
C MET A 404 -15.24 -20.70 15.38
N LEU A 405 -14.35 -21.62 15.01
CA LEU A 405 -14.45 -22.36 13.75
C LEU A 405 -15.63 -23.31 13.73
N ALA A 406 -15.97 -23.93 14.87
CA ALA A 406 -17.14 -24.79 14.97
C ALA A 406 -18.46 -24.04 14.79
N GLN A 407 -18.50 -22.73 15.05
CA GLN A 407 -19.71 -21.91 14.98
C GLN A 407 -19.92 -21.24 13.59
N THR A 408 -18.86 -21.08 12.80
CA THR A 408 -18.87 -20.29 11.55
C THR A 408 -19.18 -21.14 10.32
N THR A 409 -20.39 -21.71 10.26
CA THR A 409 -20.81 -22.64 9.19
C THR A 409 -20.97 -21.99 7.80
N GLY A 410 -21.10 -20.66 7.74
CA GLY A 410 -21.26 -19.91 6.49
C GLY A 410 -19.94 -19.49 5.82
N LEU A 411 -18.81 -19.94 6.36
CA LEU A 411 -17.47 -19.48 6.00
C LEU A 411 -17.07 -19.95 4.61
N LEU A 412 -16.76 -18.98 3.74
CA LEU A 412 -16.26 -19.22 2.39
C LEU A 412 -14.75 -19.07 2.30
N ARG A 413 -14.14 -18.28 3.19
CA ARG A 413 -12.70 -18.01 3.17
C ARG A 413 -12.13 -17.98 4.57
N PHE A 414 -10.98 -18.62 4.73
CA PHE A 414 -10.27 -18.67 5.98
C PHE A 414 -8.79 -18.38 5.75
N GLY A 415 -8.23 -17.39 6.45
CA GLY A 415 -6.84 -16.95 6.26
C GLY A 415 -6.13 -16.56 7.56
N GLY A 416 -4.85 -16.84 7.68
CA GLY A 416 -3.93 -16.38 8.71
C GLY A 416 -2.60 -16.02 8.04
N GLY A 417 -2.18 -14.76 8.19
CA GLY A 417 -1.05 -14.20 7.44
C GLY A 417 -1.29 -12.73 7.14
N GLY A 418 -0.22 -11.94 7.07
CA GLY A 418 -0.28 -10.47 6.94
C GLY A 418 -1.14 -9.97 5.78
N ARG A 419 -1.46 -8.67 5.84
CA ARG A 419 -2.41 -7.93 4.98
C ARG A 419 -2.11 -7.97 3.49
N ASP A 420 -0.95 -8.46 3.10
CA ASP A 420 -0.53 -8.54 1.72
C ASP A 420 -0.69 -9.98 1.26
N ALA A 421 -1.29 -10.17 0.07
CA ALA A 421 -1.26 -11.47 -0.60
C ALA A 421 0.16 -12.04 -0.50
N PRO A 422 0.33 -13.37 -0.35
CA PRO A 422 1.65 -13.92 -0.06
C PRO A 422 2.71 -13.59 -1.13
N GLU A 423 2.33 -13.03 -2.29
CA GLU A 423 3.23 -12.31 -3.21
C GLU A 423 4.16 -11.28 -2.54
N HIS A 424 3.76 -10.63 -1.43
CA HIS A 424 4.64 -9.73 -0.68
C HIS A 424 5.17 -10.34 0.63
N ALA A 425 4.52 -11.39 1.17
CA ALA A 425 4.87 -11.97 2.47
C ALA A 425 6.06 -12.95 2.41
N VAL A 426 6.43 -13.46 1.22
CA VAL A 426 7.60 -14.33 1.04
C VAL A 426 8.91 -13.56 1.26
N GLY A 427 8.82 -12.22 1.30
CA GLY A 427 9.89 -11.25 1.48
C GLY A 427 10.71 -11.32 2.78
N ASN A 428 10.50 -12.27 3.70
CA ASN A 428 11.28 -12.35 4.96
C ASN A 428 11.87 -13.74 5.28
N PHE A 429 11.79 -14.72 4.37
CA PHE A 429 12.13 -16.12 4.70
C PHE A 429 13.63 -16.46 4.73
N GLU A 430 14.52 -15.70 4.06
CA GLU A 430 15.89 -16.19 3.78
C GLU A 430 17.06 -15.37 4.32
N GLN A 431 16.85 -14.35 5.17
CA GLN A 431 18.01 -13.64 5.73
C GLN A 431 18.88 -14.50 6.68
N PHE A 432 18.52 -15.76 6.97
CA PHE A 432 19.26 -16.61 7.89
C PHE A 432 19.26 -18.11 7.52
N GLY A 433 20.20 -18.50 6.66
CA GLY A 433 20.87 -19.82 6.71
C GLY A 433 22.37 -19.54 6.66
N THR A 434 23.23 -19.94 7.60
CA THR A 434 23.52 -21.29 8.09
C THR A 434 24.03 -21.28 9.55
N ILE A 435 23.18 -20.96 10.53
CA ILE A 435 23.53 -21.13 11.95
C ILE A 435 22.48 -22.02 12.59
N GLU A 436 22.83 -23.29 12.81
CA GLU A 436 21.98 -24.36 13.37
C GLU A 436 21.47 -24.12 14.81
N THR A 437 21.66 -22.93 15.41
CA THR A 437 21.42 -22.74 16.86
C THR A 437 20.81 -21.40 17.31
N SER A 438 20.32 -20.52 16.44
CA SER A 438 19.60 -19.31 16.90
C SER A 438 18.09 -19.40 16.71
N VAL A 439 17.39 -19.55 17.84
CA VAL A 439 15.95 -19.35 18.11
C VAL A 439 15.11 -18.98 16.87
N TYR A 440 14.47 -20.01 16.34
CA TYR A 440 13.43 -20.00 15.31
C TYR A 440 12.30 -19.02 15.69
N TYR A 441 12.29 -17.80 15.14
CA TYR A 441 11.09 -16.97 15.12
C TYR A 441 10.51 -17.02 13.71
N PRO A 442 9.59 -17.95 13.39
CA PRO A 442 8.80 -17.82 12.18
C PRO A 442 8.10 -16.45 12.22
N PHE A 443 8.17 -15.69 11.11
CA PHE A 443 7.54 -14.38 10.99
C PHE A 443 6.00 -14.43 10.98
N SER A 444 5.40 -15.63 11.00
CA SER A 444 4.08 -15.79 11.58
C SER A 444 4.26 -15.70 13.08
N PRO A 445 3.87 -14.60 13.75
CA PRO A 445 3.96 -14.61 15.20
C PRO A 445 3.22 -15.85 15.71
N PRO A 446 3.72 -16.48 16.79
CA PRO A 446 3.28 -17.80 17.24
C PRO A 446 1.76 -17.95 17.44
N GLY A 447 1.01 -16.84 17.55
CA GLY A 447 -0.44 -16.84 17.75
C GLY A 447 -1.34 -17.18 16.54
N THR A 448 -0.82 -17.45 15.34
CA THR A 448 -1.68 -17.76 14.15
C THR A 448 -1.59 -19.18 13.63
N VAL A 449 -0.81 -20.06 14.28
CA VAL A 449 -0.73 -21.47 13.89
C VAL A 449 -1.92 -22.24 14.45
N ILE A 450 -2.66 -22.91 13.58
CA ILE A 450 -3.88 -23.64 13.95
C ILE A 450 -3.52 -25.09 14.20
N CYS A 451 -3.94 -25.63 15.34
CA CYS A 451 -3.80 -27.06 15.59
C CYS A 451 -4.70 -27.88 14.65
N TRP A 452 -4.30 -29.10 14.36
CA TRP A 452 -5.00 -29.98 13.45
C TRP A 452 -6.46 -30.23 13.88
N GLU A 453 -6.72 -30.34 15.18
CA GLU A 453 -8.07 -30.55 15.73
C GLU A 453 -9.01 -29.38 15.40
N ALA A 454 -8.50 -28.15 15.44
CA ALA A 454 -9.26 -26.96 15.04
C ALA A 454 -9.51 -26.94 13.52
N PHE A 455 -8.54 -27.39 12.71
CA PHE A 455 -8.72 -27.56 11.27
C PHE A 455 -9.78 -28.62 10.92
N GLU A 456 -9.82 -29.74 11.66
CA GLU A 456 -10.86 -30.75 11.49
C GLU A 456 -12.25 -30.22 11.84
N ARG A 457 -12.36 -29.40 12.90
CA ARG A 457 -13.62 -28.74 13.27
C ARG A 457 -14.08 -27.76 12.18
N LEU A 458 -13.16 -26.98 11.61
CA LEU A 458 -13.43 -26.11 10.48
C LEU A 458 -13.93 -26.91 9.26
N ALA A 459 -13.25 -28.01 8.93
CA ALA A 459 -13.63 -28.88 7.82
C ALA A 459 -15.07 -29.40 7.97
N LYS A 460 -15.42 -29.88 9.18
CA LYS A 460 -16.77 -30.38 9.47
C LYS A 460 -17.83 -29.27 9.47
N ALA A 461 -17.50 -28.08 9.98
CA ALA A 461 -18.45 -26.98 10.12
C ALA A 461 -18.71 -26.23 8.80
N ALA A 462 -17.66 -25.99 8.01
CA ALA A 462 -17.71 -25.12 6.84
C ALA A 462 -17.03 -25.69 5.59
N GLY A 463 -16.39 -26.86 5.64
CA GLY A 463 -15.60 -27.41 4.54
C GLY A 463 -16.38 -27.55 3.22
N SER A 464 -17.65 -27.94 3.31
CA SER A 464 -18.52 -28.06 2.12
C SER A 464 -18.77 -26.74 1.37
N ALA A 465 -18.61 -25.60 2.05
CA ALA A 465 -18.78 -24.26 1.47
C ALA A 465 -17.45 -23.49 1.31
N LEU A 466 -16.37 -23.95 1.95
CA LEU A 466 -15.09 -23.26 1.97
C LEU A 466 -14.45 -23.25 0.58
N LEU A 467 -14.15 -22.05 0.08
CA LEU A 467 -13.54 -21.79 -1.22
C LEU A 467 -12.03 -21.53 -1.10
N GLU A 468 -11.58 -20.90 -0.01
CA GLU A 468 -10.18 -20.54 0.20
C GLU A 468 -9.73 -20.89 1.63
N PHE A 469 -8.59 -21.57 1.77
CA PHE A 469 -7.93 -21.83 3.04
C PHE A 469 -6.47 -21.38 2.98
N SER A 470 -6.03 -20.61 3.97
CA SER A 470 -4.66 -20.11 4.04
C SER A 470 -4.21 -19.91 5.48
N ALA A 471 -3.73 -20.93 6.17
CA ALA A 471 -3.13 -20.74 7.49
C ALA A 471 -2.05 -21.76 7.78
N PRO A 472 -1.03 -21.41 8.60
CA PRO A 472 -0.09 -22.39 9.09
C PRO A 472 -0.81 -23.42 9.97
N LEU A 473 -0.49 -24.70 9.76
CA LEU A 473 -1.05 -25.81 10.53
C LEU A 473 0.05 -26.47 11.37
N ARG A 474 -0.34 -27.00 12.54
CA ARG A 474 0.51 -27.86 13.37
C ARG A 474 -0.24 -29.11 13.81
N ALA A 475 0.48 -30.22 13.87
CA ALA A 475 0.01 -31.44 14.50
C ALA A 475 1.18 -32.07 15.27
N GLU A 476 0.90 -32.67 16.42
CA GLU A 476 1.92 -33.36 17.22
C GLU A 476 2.22 -34.78 16.71
N LYS A 477 1.29 -35.35 15.93
CA LYS A 477 1.34 -36.72 15.43
C LYS A 477 0.99 -36.75 13.95
N PRO A 478 1.37 -37.82 13.22
CA PRO A 478 0.90 -38.02 11.87
C PRO A 478 -0.64 -38.00 11.82
N VAL A 479 -1.19 -37.35 10.80
CA VAL A 479 -2.63 -37.12 10.69
C VAL A 479 -3.24 -37.86 9.51
N SER A 480 -4.57 -38.05 9.55
CA SER A 480 -5.32 -38.64 8.44
C SER A 480 -5.51 -37.64 7.31
N ALA A 481 -5.25 -38.07 6.09
CA ALA A 481 -5.48 -37.28 4.89
C ALA A 481 -6.97 -37.29 4.45
N THR A 482 -7.84 -38.06 5.10
CA THR A 482 -9.27 -38.15 4.73
C THR A 482 -10.01 -36.83 4.92
N ILE A 483 -9.49 -35.92 5.75
CA ILE A 483 -10.08 -34.61 5.99
C ILE A 483 -10.24 -33.77 4.72
N PHE A 484 -9.40 -34.00 3.71
CA PHE A 484 -9.50 -33.30 2.42
C PHE A 484 -10.79 -33.63 1.65
N ASN A 485 -11.47 -34.72 2.00
CA ASN A 485 -12.78 -35.08 1.43
C ASN A 485 -13.88 -34.09 1.85
N GLU A 486 -13.71 -33.39 2.98
CA GLU A 486 -14.68 -32.42 3.50
C GLU A 486 -14.66 -31.09 2.75
N PHE A 487 -13.74 -30.91 1.78
CA PHE A 487 -13.52 -29.66 1.05
C PHE A 487 -13.83 -29.77 -0.46
N PRO A 488 -15.04 -30.20 -0.86
CA PRO A 488 -15.38 -30.40 -2.27
C PRO A 488 -15.37 -29.09 -3.07
N MET A 489 -15.59 -27.94 -2.43
CA MET A 489 -15.68 -26.63 -3.08
C MET A 489 -14.38 -25.80 -3.01
N LEU A 490 -13.33 -26.32 -2.38
CA LEU A 490 -12.09 -25.58 -2.17
C LEU A 490 -11.40 -25.31 -3.51
N GLN A 491 -11.16 -24.03 -3.79
CA GLN A 491 -10.53 -23.53 -5.01
C GLN A 491 -9.08 -23.15 -4.76
N LYS A 492 -8.79 -22.54 -3.59
CA LYS A 492 -7.44 -22.10 -3.22
C LYS A 492 -6.99 -22.73 -1.91
N LEU A 493 -5.81 -23.32 -1.92
CA LEU A 493 -5.16 -23.86 -0.74
C LEU A 493 -3.78 -23.25 -0.58
N ASN A 494 -3.54 -22.54 0.53
CA ASN A 494 -2.21 -22.10 0.93
C ASN A 494 -1.75 -22.90 2.15
N TRP A 495 -0.69 -23.66 1.92
CA TRP A 495 -0.14 -24.65 2.84
C TRP A 495 1.21 -24.19 3.39
N THR A 496 1.28 -24.14 4.72
CA THR A 496 2.50 -23.79 5.46
C THR A 496 2.60 -24.69 6.68
N SER A 497 3.06 -25.92 6.51
CA SER A 497 3.12 -26.90 7.59
C SER A 497 4.04 -28.09 7.29
N ASP A 498 4.77 -28.57 8.29
CA ASP A 498 5.55 -29.81 8.21
C ASP A 498 4.74 -31.06 8.64
N ILE A 499 3.41 -30.95 8.73
CA ILE A 499 2.56 -32.08 9.11
C ILE A 499 2.85 -33.29 8.21
N ILE A 500 3.03 -34.43 8.88
CA ILE A 500 3.25 -35.72 8.23
C ILE A 500 1.90 -36.43 8.10
N PHE A 501 1.62 -36.96 6.91
CA PHE A 501 0.45 -37.80 6.67
C PHE A 501 0.82 -39.28 6.81
N GLY A 502 0.00 -40.05 7.53
CA GLY A 502 0.22 -41.48 7.70
C GLY A 502 -0.10 -42.30 6.45
N ASP A 503 0.59 -43.43 6.25
CA ASP A 503 0.52 -44.27 5.05
C ASP A 503 -0.80 -45.09 4.89
N SER A 504 -1.71 -45.05 5.87
CA SER A 504 -2.73 -46.10 6.05
C SER A 504 -4.16 -45.76 5.58
N GLU A 505 -4.46 -44.52 5.19
CA GLU A 505 -5.83 -44.14 4.82
C GLU A 505 -5.86 -43.48 3.44
N CYS A 506 -6.51 -44.15 2.47
CA CYS A 506 -6.71 -43.62 1.14
C CYS A 506 -7.69 -42.43 1.21
N THR A 507 -7.17 -41.20 1.08
CA THR A 507 -8.01 -40.07 0.70
C THR A 507 -8.71 -40.36 -0.61
N SER A 508 -9.91 -39.81 -0.81
CA SER A 508 -10.56 -39.93 -2.11
C SER A 508 -9.64 -39.40 -3.19
N VAL A 509 -9.48 -40.16 -4.27
CA VAL A 509 -8.73 -39.72 -5.45
C VAL A 509 -9.33 -38.44 -6.01
N ASP A 510 -10.62 -38.18 -5.79
CA ASP A 510 -11.32 -36.98 -6.25
C ASP A 510 -11.41 -35.87 -5.18
N ALA A 511 -10.68 -35.98 -4.07
CA ALA A 511 -10.56 -34.88 -3.10
C ALA A 511 -9.95 -33.65 -3.76
N LEU A 512 -10.44 -32.45 -3.36
CA LEU A 512 -9.98 -31.16 -3.89
C LEU A 512 -10.12 -31.01 -5.43
N ALA A 513 -11.10 -31.68 -6.05
CA ALA A 513 -11.29 -31.65 -7.50
C ALA A 513 -11.47 -30.23 -8.09
N ASN A 514 -12.01 -29.30 -7.30
CA ASN A 514 -12.23 -27.90 -7.67
C ASN A 514 -11.02 -26.98 -7.39
N MET A 515 -9.94 -27.49 -6.81
CA MET A 515 -8.76 -26.70 -6.46
C MET A 515 -8.04 -26.25 -7.73
N ASN A 516 -7.97 -24.94 -7.93
CA ASN A 516 -7.34 -24.30 -9.08
C ASN A 516 -6.02 -23.61 -8.76
N GLU A 517 -5.76 -23.32 -7.48
CA GLU A 517 -4.58 -22.62 -7.01
C GLU A 517 -4.03 -23.27 -5.74
N LEU A 518 -2.75 -23.67 -5.79
CA LEU A 518 -2.05 -24.28 -4.66
C LEU A 518 -0.82 -23.44 -4.33
N TRP A 519 -0.71 -23.02 -3.06
CA TRP A 519 0.46 -22.35 -2.51
C TRP A 519 1.11 -23.24 -1.47
N VAL A 520 2.42 -23.40 -1.55
CA VAL A 520 3.20 -24.23 -0.63
C VAL A 520 4.46 -23.47 -0.27
N THR A 521 4.55 -22.99 0.97
CA THR A 521 5.74 -22.31 1.49
C THR A 521 6.54 -23.19 2.45
N LYS A 522 5.87 -24.20 3.03
CA LYS A 522 6.48 -25.20 3.89
C LYS A 522 5.64 -26.47 3.82
N ALA A 523 6.25 -27.61 3.51
CA ALA A 523 5.56 -28.89 3.38
C ALA A 523 6.49 -30.06 3.71
N SER A 524 5.95 -31.08 4.38
CA SER A 524 6.54 -32.42 4.39
C SER A 524 6.47 -33.05 2.99
N SER A 525 7.44 -33.89 2.63
CA SER A 525 7.40 -34.70 1.41
C SER A 525 6.16 -35.63 1.34
N SER A 526 5.62 -36.03 2.49
CA SER A 526 4.37 -36.81 2.57
C SER A 526 3.16 -36.04 2.04
N PHE A 527 3.12 -34.71 2.22
CA PHE A 527 2.04 -33.87 1.70
C PHE A 527 2.04 -33.81 0.17
N LEU A 528 3.21 -33.63 -0.45
CA LEU A 528 3.31 -33.66 -1.91
C LEU A 528 3.05 -35.06 -2.49
N SER A 529 3.50 -36.10 -1.81
CA SER A 529 3.23 -37.49 -2.19
C SER A 529 1.74 -37.80 -2.15
N LEU A 530 1.03 -37.29 -1.14
CA LEU A 530 -0.42 -37.35 -1.03
C LEU A 530 -1.11 -36.61 -2.20
N LEU A 531 -0.75 -35.35 -2.45
CA LEU A 531 -1.37 -34.56 -3.53
C LEU A 531 -1.10 -35.17 -4.91
N THR A 532 0.05 -35.79 -5.12
CA THR A 532 0.41 -36.49 -6.37
C THR A 532 -0.54 -37.68 -6.66
N GLN A 533 -1.13 -38.28 -5.62
CA GLN A 533 -2.11 -39.37 -5.76
C GLN A 533 -3.54 -38.86 -6.05
N MET A 534 -3.82 -37.57 -5.79
CA MET A 534 -5.14 -36.98 -6.06
C MET A 534 -5.29 -36.57 -7.52
N LYS A 535 -6.51 -36.68 -8.04
CA LYS A 535 -6.90 -36.03 -9.29
C LYS A 535 -7.21 -34.57 -8.97
N LEU A 536 -6.28 -33.69 -9.35
CA LEU A 536 -6.48 -32.25 -9.33
C LEU A 536 -6.79 -31.74 -10.76
N PRO A 537 -7.99 -31.94 -11.33
CA PRO A 537 -8.29 -31.58 -12.71
C PRO A 537 -8.37 -30.06 -12.93
N SER A 538 -8.74 -29.31 -11.89
CA SER A 538 -8.92 -27.86 -11.96
C SER A 538 -7.64 -27.07 -11.70
N LEU A 539 -6.54 -27.71 -11.31
CA LEU A 539 -5.30 -27.03 -10.96
C LEU A 539 -4.74 -26.25 -12.16
N ARG A 540 -4.52 -24.95 -11.99
CA ARG A 540 -3.97 -24.04 -13.00
C ARG A 540 -2.78 -23.24 -12.51
N ARG A 541 -2.72 -22.92 -11.21
CA ARG A 541 -1.64 -22.13 -10.61
C ARG A 541 -0.98 -22.89 -9.47
N LEU A 542 0.35 -22.95 -9.52
CA LEU A 542 1.17 -23.48 -8.44
C LEU A 542 2.14 -22.39 -7.96
N VAL A 543 2.08 -22.07 -6.67
CA VAL A 543 3.09 -21.27 -5.97
C VAL A 543 3.85 -22.20 -5.05
N TYR A 544 5.08 -22.53 -5.40
CA TYR A 544 5.87 -23.50 -4.69
C TYR A 544 7.19 -22.86 -4.24
N LEU A 545 7.22 -22.50 -2.97
CA LEU A 545 8.25 -21.69 -2.35
C LEU A 545 8.83 -22.48 -1.16
N THR A 546 9.37 -23.66 -1.45
CA THR A 546 10.11 -24.49 -0.50
C THR A 546 11.53 -24.70 -1.04
N SER A 547 12.42 -25.28 -0.22
CA SER A 547 13.77 -25.66 -0.68
C SER A 547 13.79 -26.96 -1.51
N GLU A 548 12.79 -27.83 -1.33
CA GLU A 548 12.70 -29.10 -2.05
C GLU A 548 12.27 -28.87 -3.50
N CYS A 549 12.49 -29.85 -4.39
CA CYS A 549 12.08 -29.76 -5.79
C CYS A 549 10.80 -30.59 -6.01
N PRO A 550 9.71 -30.03 -6.55
CA PRO A 550 8.42 -30.73 -6.64
C PRO A 550 8.33 -31.65 -7.87
N ASN A 551 9.40 -32.37 -8.23
CA ASN A 551 9.50 -33.10 -9.50
C ASN A 551 8.36 -34.11 -9.69
N SER A 552 8.12 -34.99 -8.72
CA SER A 552 7.07 -36.02 -8.81
C SER A 552 5.67 -35.40 -8.96
N PHE A 553 5.41 -34.29 -8.27
CA PHE A 553 4.16 -33.55 -8.38
C PHE A 553 3.99 -32.93 -9.78
N LEU A 554 5.05 -32.30 -10.31
CA LEU A 554 5.05 -31.70 -11.63
C LEU A 554 4.97 -32.74 -12.76
N GLU A 555 5.50 -33.95 -12.58
CA GLU A 555 5.33 -35.05 -13.55
C GLU A 555 3.85 -35.44 -13.73
N VAL A 556 3.06 -35.42 -12.65
CA VAL A 556 1.64 -35.83 -12.68
C VAL A 556 0.70 -34.66 -13.00
N HIS A 557 1.04 -33.44 -12.59
CA HIS A 557 0.14 -32.28 -12.68
C HIS A 557 0.66 -31.10 -13.49
N GLY A 558 1.95 -31.05 -13.82
CA GLY A 558 2.57 -29.91 -14.50
C GLY A 558 1.92 -29.57 -15.84
N ALA A 559 1.48 -30.56 -16.61
CA ALA A 559 0.76 -30.34 -17.86
C ALA A 559 -0.56 -29.57 -17.71
N LYS A 560 -1.12 -29.46 -16.51
CA LYS A 560 -2.35 -28.68 -16.25
C LYS A 560 -2.06 -27.22 -15.89
N LEU A 561 -0.82 -26.91 -15.50
CA LEU A 561 -0.46 -25.60 -15.00
C LEU A 561 -0.38 -24.57 -16.13
N ALA A 562 -1.08 -23.45 -15.92
CA ALA A 562 -0.97 -22.24 -16.71
C ALA A 562 -0.04 -21.21 -16.07
N GLU A 563 0.14 -21.28 -14.74
CA GLU A 563 0.99 -20.38 -13.97
C GLU A 563 1.84 -21.15 -12.95
N LEU A 564 3.12 -20.80 -12.86
CA LEU A 564 4.09 -21.41 -11.94
C LEU A 564 4.91 -20.31 -11.25
N VAL A 565 4.94 -20.32 -9.92
CA VAL A 565 5.78 -19.45 -9.10
C VAL A 565 6.73 -20.32 -8.30
N ILE A 566 8.04 -20.11 -8.44
CA ILE A 566 9.09 -20.93 -7.81
C ILE A 566 10.24 -20.08 -7.30
N PHE A 567 11.03 -20.62 -6.37
CA PHE A 567 12.31 -20.03 -5.97
C PHE A 567 13.35 -20.16 -7.09
N VAL A 568 14.26 -19.18 -7.18
CA VAL A 568 15.36 -19.18 -8.15
C VAL A 568 16.25 -20.43 -8.05
N ASP A 569 16.42 -20.99 -6.86
CA ASP A 569 17.18 -22.23 -6.63
C ASP A 569 16.51 -23.46 -7.25
N GLN A 570 15.18 -23.51 -7.18
CA GLN A 570 14.40 -24.56 -7.83
C GLN A 570 14.41 -24.39 -9.33
N ALA A 571 14.40 -23.13 -9.79
CA ALA A 571 14.46 -22.80 -11.19
C ALA A 571 15.82 -23.22 -11.81
N ASP A 572 16.92 -23.06 -11.08
CA ASP A 572 18.24 -23.61 -11.45
C ASP A 572 18.27 -25.15 -11.37
N THR A 573 17.53 -25.77 -10.46
CA THR A 573 17.44 -27.25 -10.40
C THR A 573 16.65 -27.83 -11.57
N LEU A 574 15.53 -27.19 -11.93
CA LEU A 574 14.63 -27.66 -12.98
C LEU A 574 15.15 -27.29 -14.39
N LYS A 575 15.77 -26.11 -14.54
CA LYS A 575 16.27 -25.58 -15.83
C LYS A 575 15.23 -25.73 -16.95
N SER A 576 15.65 -26.28 -18.09
CA SER A 576 14.79 -26.61 -19.23
C SER A 576 13.69 -27.64 -18.95
N LYS A 577 13.80 -28.45 -17.89
CA LYS A 577 12.75 -29.45 -17.56
C LYS A 577 11.41 -28.80 -17.19
N ILE A 578 11.41 -27.53 -16.79
CA ILE A 578 10.18 -26.80 -16.46
C ILE A 578 9.16 -26.91 -17.60
N TYR A 579 9.62 -26.75 -18.85
CA TYR A 579 8.72 -26.74 -20.02
C TYR A 579 8.32 -28.13 -20.49
N THR A 580 9.16 -29.14 -20.23
CA THR A 580 8.76 -30.54 -20.47
C THR A 580 7.73 -31.00 -19.45
N LEU A 581 7.85 -30.55 -18.20
CA LEU A 581 6.92 -30.88 -17.12
C LEU A 581 5.64 -30.04 -17.20
N CYS A 582 5.75 -28.78 -17.62
CA CYS A 582 4.65 -27.81 -17.69
C CYS A 582 4.48 -27.26 -19.12
N PRO A 583 4.11 -28.09 -20.12
CA PRO A 583 4.02 -27.66 -21.51
C PRO A 583 2.96 -26.59 -21.81
N ASN A 584 1.99 -26.38 -20.91
CA ASN A 584 0.91 -25.39 -21.08
C ASN A 584 1.15 -24.09 -20.30
N LEU A 585 2.37 -23.89 -19.79
CA LEU A 585 2.70 -22.74 -18.96
C LEU A 585 2.61 -21.44 -19.76
N SER A 586 1.83 -20.49 -19.24
CA SER A 586 1.60 -19.17 -19.84
C SER A 586 2.27 -18.03 -19.08
N SER A 587 2.45 -18.21 -17.77
CA SER A 587 3.16 -17.28 -16.90
C SER A 587 4.11 -18.04 -15.99
N ILE A 588 5.33 -17.57 -15.84
CA ILE A 588 6.28 -18.06 -14.83
C ILE A 588 6.74 -16.90 -13.98
N SER A 589 6.71 -17.07 -12.65
CA SER A 589 7.27 -16.13 -11.70
C SER A 589 8.44 -16.77 -10.97
N ILE A 590 9.58 -16.09 -10.99
CA ILE A 590 10.78 -16.54 -10.31
C ILE A 590 11.00 -15.60 -9.15
N TYR A 591 10.93 -16.18 -7.96
CA TYR A 591 11.11 -15.48 -6.71
C TYR A 591 12.56 -15.64 -6.24
N GLY A 592 13.20 -14.56 -5.81
CA GLY A 592 14.55 -14.59 -5.25
C GLY A 592 14.73 -13.63 -4.07
N SER A 593 15.56 -14.04 -3.12
CA SER A 593 16.00 -13.20 -2.00
C SER A 593 17.22 -12.36 -2.37
N ALA A 594 17.58 -11.39 -1.52
CA ALA A 594 18.79 -10.59 -1.70
C ALA A 594 20.08 -11.43 -1.78
N LEU A 595 20.08 -12.65 -1.21
CA LEU A 595 21.24 -13.55 -1.20
C LEU A 595 21.43 -14.33 -2.49
N THR A 596 20.41 -14.43 -3.33
CA THR A 596 20.41 -15.27 -4.55
C THR A 596 20.65 -14.46 -5.83
N GLN A 597 21.15 -13.24 -5.69
CA GLN A 597 21.24 -12.30 -6.81
C GLN A 597 22.32 -12.68 -7.83
N ASP A 598 23.40 -13.31 -7.37
CA ASP A 598 24.41 -13.91 -8.24
C ASP A 598 23.82 -15.01 -9.15
N LYS A 599 22.75 -15.65 -8.68
CA LYS A 599 21.99 -16.65 -9.43
C LYS A 599 21.05 -16.05 -10.47
N ILE A 600 20.95 -14.73 -10.65
CA ILE A 600 20.10 -14.19 -11.74
C ILE A 600 20.57 -14.67 -13.12
N GLN A 601 21.84 -15.05 -13.26
CA GLN A 601 22.35 -15.65 -14.48
C GLN A 601 21.73 -17.03 -14.76
N THR A 602 21.35 -17.79 -13.72
CA THR A 602 20.67 -19.10 -13.88
C THR A 602 19.26 -18.94 -14.45
N VAL A 603 18.65 -17.76 -14.34
CA VAL A 603 17.36 -17.48 -15.00
C VAL A 603 17.47 -17.59 -16.52
N GLN A 604 18.67 -17.43 -17.08
CA GLN A 604 18.89 -17.65 -18.51
C GLN A 604 18.79 -19.12 -18.91
N ASP A 605 19.16 -20.05 -18.03
CA ASP A 605 19.04 -21.49 -18.24
C ASP A 605 17.57 -21.94 -18.23
N ILE A 606 16.68 -21.12 -17.66
CA ILE A 606 15.24 -21.31 -17.72
C ILE A 606 14.71 -20.87 -19.08
N CYS A 607 15.37 -20.00 -19.84
CA CYS A 607 14.85 -19.65 -21.14
C CYS A 607 14.98 -20.87 -22.07
N PRO A 608 13.87 -21.47 -22.53
CA PRO A 608 13.90 -22.70 -23.30
C PRO A 608 14.60 -22.41 -24.63
N ARG A 609 15.52 -23.30 -25.02
CA ARG A 609 16.16 -23.23 -26.34
C ARG A 609 15.17 -23.49 -27.47
N GLU A 610 14.08 -24.19 -27.16
CA GLU A 610 12.99 -24.46 -28.09
C GLU A 610 11.81 -23.54 -27.80
N MET A 611 11.11 -23.13 -28.86
CA MET A 611 10.01 -22.18 -28.77
C MET A 611 8.83 -22.78 -27.97
N VAL A 612 8.61 -22.27 -26.75
CA VAL A 612 7.43 -22.60 -25.95
C VAL A 612 6.31 -21.63 -26.31
N LYS A 613 5.41 -22.08 -27.19
CA LYS A 613 4.35 -21.23 -27.77
C LYS A 613 3.34 -20.71 -26.74
N SER A 614 3.21 -21.35 -25.57
CA SER A 614 2.25 -20.96 -24.54
C SER A 614 2.76 -19.84 -23.64
N LEU A 615 4.08 -19.70 -23.45
CA LEU A 615 4.65 -18.80 -22.46
C LEU A 615 4.57 -17.35 -22.95
N ARG A 616 3.78 -16.54 -22.25
CA ARG A 616 3.54 -15.12 -22.56
C ARG A 616 4.18 -14.17 -21.57
N LYS A 617 4.32 -14.58 -20.31
CA LYS A 617 4.75 -13.69 -19.24
C LYS A 617 5.83 -14.31 -18.37
N ILE A 618 6.88 -13.54 -18.09
CA ILE A 618 7.89 -13.85 -17.09
C ILE A 618 7.83 -12.77 -16.03
N ILE A 619 7.78 -13.17 -14.76
CA ILE A 619 7.79 -12.28 -13.61
C ILE A 619 9.06 -12.55 -12.80
N LEU A 620 9.84 -11.50 -12.58
CA LEU A 620 11.03 -11.53 -11.75
C LEU A 620 10.71 -10.82 -10.44
N ASP A 621 10.51 -11.61 -9.39
CA ASP A 621 10.09 -11.14 -8.08
C ASP A 621 11.25 -11.18 -7.08
N PHE A 622 11.93 -10.04 -6.97
CA PHE A 622 13.07 -9.85 -6.07
C PHE A 622 12.76 -8.71 -5.09
N ASP A 623 11.60 -8.75 -4.42
CA ASP A 623 11.02 -7.64 -3.64
C ASP A 623 11.90 -7.21 -2.44
N GLN A 624 12.82 -8.06 -1.96
CA GLN A 624 13.83 -7.70 -0.94
C GLN A 624 14.97 -6.82 -1.47
N PHE A 625 14.99 -6.53 -2.77
CA PHE A 625 16.00 -5.71 -3.34
C PHE A 625 15.76 -4.27 -2.90
N ASP A 626 16.48 -3.88 -1.85
CA ASP A 626 16.48 -2.51 -1.38
C ASP A 626 16.67 -1.61 -2.60
N ARG A 627 15.91 -0.51 -2.70
CA ARG A 627 15.98 0.41 -3.86
C ARG A 627 17.41 0.88 -4.13
N TYR A 628 18.29 0.77 -3.13
CA TYR A 628 19.71 1.03 -3.19
C TYR A 628 20.54 -0.09 -3.83
N ALA A 629 20.23 -1.35 -3.58
CA ALA A 629 20.91 -2.50 -4.16
C ALA A 629 20.69 -2.58 -5.68
N ALA A 630 19.52 -2.16 -6.20
CA ALA A 630 19.28 -2.07 -7.65
C ALA A 630 20.18 -1.10 -8.38
N THR A 631 20.70 -0.10 -7.66
CA THR A 631 21.61 0.88 -8.22
C THR A 631 23.07 0.63 -7.84
N ALA A 632 23.34 -0.42 -7.05
CA ALA A 632 24.71 -0.79 -6.73
C ALA A 632 25.43 -1.19 -8.03
N PRO A 633 26.62 -0.63 -8.33
CA PRO A 633 27.32 -0.90 -9.59
C PRO A 633 27.57 -2.39 -9.85
N SER A 634 27.82 -3.18 -8.80
CA SER A 634 28.00 -4.64 -8.88
C SER A 634 26.77 -5.36 -9.44
N ASN A 635 25.59 -4.82 -9.15
CA ASN A 635 24.32 -5.46 -9.45
C ASN A 635 23.84 -5.13 -10.86
N ILE A 636 24.12 -3.92 -11.32
CA ILE A 636 23.87 -3.49 -12.70
C ILE A 636 24.57 -4.43 -13.68
N GLY A 637 25.80 -4.89 -13.37
CA GLY A 637 26.53 -5.83 -14.24
C GLY A 637 25.84 -7.18 -14.42
N ALA A 638 25.26 -7.74 -13.36
CA ALA A 638 24.53 -9.01 -13.43
C ALA A 638 23.25 -8.88 -14.27
N TRP A 639 22.48 -7.80 -14.06
CA TRP A 639 21.28 -7.50 -14.86
C TRP A 639 21.62 -7.19 -16.32
N ASP A 640 22.68 -6.42 -16.58
CA ASP A 640 23.11 -6.11 -17.95
C ASP A 640 23.56 -7.37 -18.69
N THR A 641 24.19 -8.31 -17.99
CA THR A 641 24.51 -9.65 -18.54
C THR A 641 23.25 -10.46 -18.79
N PHE A 642 22.31 -10.47 -17.85
CA PHE A 642 20.99 -11.10 -18.03
C PHE A 642 20.25 -10.57 -19.26
N PHE A 643 20.06 -9.27 -19.37
CA PHE A 643 19.34 -8.66 -20.48
C PHE A 643 20.04 -8.80 -21.82
N ARG A 644 21.38 -8.72 -21.87
CA ARG A 644 22.13 -9.01 -23.10
C ARG A 644 21.89 -10.44 -23.56
N ASN A 645 21.99 -11.41 -22.66
CA ASN A 645 21.80 -12.81 -23.00
C ASN A 645 20.35 -13.10 -23.42
N PHE A 646 19.38 -12.45 -22.76
CA PHE A 646 17.97 -12.49 -23.16
C PHE A 646 17.75 -11.98 -24.59
N MET A 647 18.41 -10.87 -24.97
CA MET A 647 18.31 -10.30 -26.34
C MET A 647 18.91 -11.19 -27.44
N TYR A 648 19.87 -12.07 -27.11
CA TYR A 648 20.49 -12.97 -28.09
C TYR A 648 19.62 -14.20 -28.41
N GLN A 649 18.63 -14.52 -27.57
CA GLN A 649 17.74 -15.67 -27.74
C GLN A 649 16.54 -15.31 -28.62
N ARG A 650 16.77 -15.15 -29.94
CA ARG A 650 15.73 -14.68 -30.89
C ARG A 650 14.51 -15.59 -31.02
N ASP A 651 14.65 -16.87 -30.70
CA ASP A 651 13.58 -17.88 -30.83
C ASP A 651 12.69 -17.94 -29.57
N PHE A 652 13.05 -17.21 -28.52
CA PHE A 652 12.31 -17.10 -27.27
C PHE A 652 11.66 -15.71 -27.18
N ASN A 653 10.34 -15.64 -27.29
CA ASN A 653 9.65 -14.36 -27.33
C ASN A 653 8.39 -14.35 -26.46
N PRO A 654 8.54 -14.27 -25.12
CA PRO A 654 7.40 -13.92 -24.27
C PRO A 654 6.88 -12.53 -24.65
N ASP A 655 5.59 -12.29 -24.45
CA ASP A 655 4.96 -10.98 -24.72
C ASP A 655 5.41 -9.93 -23.68
N GLU A 656 5.63 -10.38 -22.43
CA GLU A 656 5.84 -9.51 -21.27
C GLU A 656 6.91 -10.04 -20.29
N LEU A 657 7.80 -9.16 -19.87
CA LEU A 657 8.73 -9.35 -18.75
C LEU A 657 8.40 -8.33 -17.65
N GLN A 658 7.84 -8.81 -16.56
CA GLN A 658 7.56 -8.01 -15.37
C GLN A 658 8.69 -8.13 -14.36
N VAL A 659 9.16 -7.02 -13.81
CA VAL A 659 10.18 -7.02 -12.76
C VAL A 659 9.64 -6.25 -11.55
N LYS A 660 9.41 -6.96 -10.45
CA LYS A 660 8.78 -6.40 -9.25
C LYS A 660 9.72 -5.58 -8.36
N CYS A 661 11.03 -5.67 -8.57
CA CYS A 661 12.01 -4.92 -7.76
C CYS A 661 12.22 -3.45 -8.18
N PHE A 662 11.49 -2.93 -9.16
CA PHE A 662 11.59 -1.51 -9.55
C PHE A 662 10.25 -0.86 -9.89
N SER A 663 10.26 0.47 -9.99
CA SER A 663 9.15 1.29 -10.49
C SER A 663 9.67 2.26 -11.53
N TRP A 664 8.88 2.58 -12.55
CA TRP A 664 9.36 3.49 -13.59
C TRP A 664 9.75 4.85 -13.00
N PRO A 665 10.89 5.42 -13.41
CA PRO A 665 11.23 6.77 -13.03
C PRO A 665 10.20 7.75 -13.59
N THR A 666 9.75 8.68 -12.76
CA THR A 666 8.66 9.60 -13.12
C THR A 666 9.14 10.96 -13.61
N ASN A 667 10.43 11.27 -13.46
CA ASN A 667 11.05 12.52 -13.91
C ASN A 667 12.15 12.26 -14.94
N GLU A 668 12.38 13.25 -15.82
CA GLU A 668 13.30 13.18 -16.97
C GLU A 668 14.72 12.76 -16.61
N ARG A 669 15.23 13.22 -15.46
CA ARG A 669 16.58 12.91 -15.02
C ARG A 669 16.72 11.45 -14.63
N ASP A 670 15.80 10.94 -13.82
CA ASP A 670 15.82 9.55 -13.38
C ASP A 670 15.55 8.62 -14.56
N ILE A 671 14.76 9.06 -15.55
CA ILE A 671 14.59 8.37 -16.83
C ILE A 671 15.95 8.24 -17.55
N LYS A 672 16.67 9.35 -17.74
CA LYS A 672 17.97 9.38 -18.44
C LYS A 672 19.05 8.52 -17.77
N LYS A 673 18.97 8.34 -16.45
CA LYS A 673 19.93 7.55 -15.66
C LYS A 673 19.52 6.10 -15.44
N SER A 674 18.27 5.76 -15.74
CA SER A 674 17.73 4.45 -15.42
C SER A 674 18.20 3.42 -16.44
N GLU A 675 19.00 2.48 -15.98
CA GLU A 675 19.38 1.29 -16.75
C GLU A 675 18.13 0.48 -17.13
N TRP A 676 17.09 0.47 -16.28
CA TRP A 676 15.80 -0.17 -16.58
C TRP A 676 15.11 0.43 -17.80
N VAL A 677 15.19 1.75 -17.98
CA VAL A 677 14.66 2.41 -19.18
C VAL A 677 15.45 1.97 -20.42
N ARG A 678 16.78 1.95 -20.33
CA ARG A 678 17.63 1.49 -21.44
C ARG A 678 17.33 0.04 -21.83
N TRP A 679 17.24 -0.88 -20.86
CA TRP A 679 16.92 -2.28 -21.12
C TRP A 679 15.50 -2.43 -21.69
N ALA A 680 14.52 -1.72 -21.14
CA ALA A 680 13.14 -1.76 -21.63
C ALA A 680 13.02 -1.28 -23.07
N GLU A 681 13.69 -0.19 -23.43
CA GLU A 681 13.72 0.31 -24.80
C GLU A 681 14.41 -0.67 -25.74
N ALA A 682 15.56 -1.24 -25.34
CA ALA A 682 16.26 -2.22 -26.15
C ALA A 682 15.45 -3.52 -26.35
N LEU A 683 14.75 -4.01 -25.33
CA LEU A 683 13.87 -5.17 -25.41
C LEU A 683 12.61 -4.91 -26.24
N ALA A 684 12.06 -3.69 -26.18
CA ALA A 684 10.90 -3.32 -26.99
C ALA A 684 11.19 -3.38 -28.50
N HIS A 685 12.44 -3.13 -28.94
CA HIS A 685 12.84 -3.34 -30.34
C HIS A 685 12.81 -4.81 -30.76
N GLY A 686 12.94 -5.74 -29.80
CA GLY A 686 12.79 -7.18 -30.00
C GLY A 686 11.35 -7.69 -29.87
N GLY A 687 10.38 -6.81 -29.58
CA GLY A 687 8.98 -7.18 -29.37
C GLY A 687 8.60 -7.56 -27.93
N LEU A 688 9.55 -7.55 -26.99
CA LEU A 688 9.30 -7.85 -25.59
C LEU A 688 8.90 -6.58 -24.81
N THR A 689 7.74 -6.62 -24.15
CA THR A 689 7.32 -5.52 -23.28
C THR A 689 7.89 -5.68 -21.87
N VAL A 690 8.57 -4.67 -21.35
CA VAL A 690 8.96 -4.64 -19.92
C VAL A 690 7.92 -3.87 -19.10
N THR A 691 7.51 -4.43 -17.97
CA THR A 691 6.63 -3.79 -16.99
C THR A 691 7.28 -3.70 -15.61
N ASP A 692 6.94 -2.66 -14.86
CA ASP A 692 7.41 -2.49 -13.50
C ASP A 692 6.60 -3.32 -12.47
N LYS A 693 6.85 -3.11 -11.18
CA LYS A 693 6.14 -3.81 -10.10
C LYS A 693 4.63 -3.68 -10.14
N ALA A 694 4.10 -2.58 -10.67
CA ALA A 694 2.67 -2.33 -10.78
C ALA A 694 2.08 -2.90 -12.09
N GLY A 695 2.87 -3.60 -12.91
CA GLY A 695 2.47 -4.04 -14.24
C GLY A 695 2.36 -2.88 -15.23
N THR A 696 2.90 -1.69 -14.89
CA THR A 696 2.86 -0.54 -15.80
C THR A 696 3.89 -0.73 -16.89
N LYS A 697 3.51 -0.54 -18.15
CA LYS A 697 4.44 -0.60 -19.30
C LYS A 697 5.29 0.67 -19.38
N TRP A 698 6.56 0.53 -19.76
CA TRP A 698 7.35 1.71 -20.13
C TRP A 698 6.71 2.39 -21.34
N LYS A 699 6.45 3.70 -21.21
CA LYS A 699 6.02 4.54 -22.33
C LYS A 699 7.14 5.55 -22.58
N PRO A 700 7.83 5.47 -23.73
CA PRO A 700 8.81 6.47 -24.11
C PRO A 700 8.18 7.86 -24.02
N ARG A 701 8.75 8.72 -23.19
CA ARG A 701 8.31 10.12 -23.12
C ARG A 701 9.01 10.85 -24.24
N LEU A 702 8.23 11.52 -25.10
CA LEU A 702 8.72 12.28 -26.26
C LEU A 702 9.97 13.07 -25.87
N GLN A 703 11.07 12.78 -26.58
CA GLN A 703 12.38 13.43 -26.42
C GLN A 703 12.34 14.90 -26.84
#